data_AF-A0A8H6QDP1-F1
#
_entry.id   AF-A0A8H6QDP1-F1
#
_cell.length_a   1.000
_cell.length_b   1.000
_cell.length_c   1.000
_cell.angle_alpha   90.00
_cell.angle_beta   90.00
_cell.angle_gamma   90.00
#
_symmetry.space_group_name_H-M   'P 1'
#
loop_
_entity.id
_entity.type
_entity.pdbx_description
1 polymer ?
#
loop_
_entity_poly.entity_id
_entity_poly.type
_entity_poly.pdbx_seq_one_letter_code
_entity_poly.pdbx_strand_id
1 'polypeptide(L)'
;MAPYVFLAIAGILSHVFYFRHGEHHVYSHIYLVLFVVSSIIVSIFFHYSYILVYLAGLYISLLVYRLLLHPLHSFPGPVLARISSLWSISPKHKTHLTLQALHNQYGPIVRTGPSDLSIIHPSAVPAIYGPQSPCTKAAWYDLAYPARPLQNCRNLKEHNARRRTWSPAFSDKMIRGYEQRIGIYQQQLIAKLTTLQSVDVRKWLYLYSFDVMGDLSFGRGFDCLKTGREHWAITLLKATMEQVGLFLPPWLLLILLRIPPLMGNWLRFLAFCSEALQTRMRMKDQVQNPDISASLLAPLNGREPTLAERSMLDGDARLIIVAGSDSTALTLCAILYELVRHPEQIARLREEVEPFVGKGEVLGSDIALLDHLNGVINEALRMYPVVPGALWRKTPAEGIQVEGVHIPGEMTVSCPQYVMGRSELCYAQPDEFIPERWYKYPDLIKHRSAFAPFSLGPYNCIGRPLALLNLRTTLVKLITTFDVGFALGEDGRAFVQQAQDNFVLVLREILLLPSSINLFQSTYIFFFIIKGIRDGNDKDSLLLPSAVFIQTKNKRVGRIPELFELLAVVVHWRRRALNKQHTEGWGMATDGHDFYFLRVDDQGQATSTRGISCGSGRLHSSRCPASSSSARPSSSHYGSSVCGSARYYMPCACCGSSHFFKSSAYGPSSTKSSSAN
;
A
#
# COMPACT_ATOMS: atom_id res chain seq x y z
N MET A 1 53.55 18.43 28.02
CA MET A 1 53.29 17.11 27.39
C MET A 1 52.43 16.20 28.26
N ALA A 2 52.71 16.03 29.55
CA ALA A 2 51.93 15.17 30.45
C ALA A 2 50.38 15.32 30.39
N PRO A 3 49.79 16.54 30.41
CA PRO A 3 48.32 16.67 30.38
C PRO A 3 47.70 16.22 29.05
N TYR A 4 48.38 16.46 27.93
CA TYR A 4 47.89 16.06 26.60
C TYR A 4 47.88 14.54 26.42
N VAL A 5 48.91 13.84 26.91
CA VAL A 5 48.96 12.37 26.88
C VAL A 5 47.84 11.78 27.74
N PHE A 6 47.62 12.32 28.94
CA PHE A 6 46.52 11.89 29.81
C PHE A 6 45.16 12.07 29.14
N LEU A 7 44.91 13.23 28.50
CA LEU A 7 43.63 13.50 27.81
C LEU A 7 43.40 12.56 26.61
N ALA A 8 44.44 12.27 25.83
CA ALA A 8 44.34 11.30 24.73
C ALA A 8 43.98 9.90 25.26
N ILE A 9 44.64 9.45 26.33
CA ILE A 9 44.33 8.17 26.99
C ILE A 9 42.91 8.18 27.55
N ALA A 10 42.48 9.26 28.20
CA ALA A 10 41.12 9.40 28.71
C ALA A 10 40.07 9.31 27.57
N GLY A 11 40.35 9.88 26.40
CA GLY A 11 39.51 9.74 25.21
C GLY A 11 39.41 8.28 24.74
N ILE A 12 40.54 7.58 24.66
CA ILE A 12 40.60 6.15 24.31
C ILE A 12 39.80 5.31 25.32
N LEU A 13 40.03 5.51 26.62
CA LEU A 13 39.35 4.79 27.69
C LEU A 13 37.84 5.06 27.68
N SER A 14 37.43 6.30 27.40
CA SER A 14 36.01 6.67 27.27
C SER A 14 35.33 5.91 26.12
N HIS A 15 36.01 5.77 24.98
CA HIS A 15 35.50 4.94 23.89
C HIS A 15 35.41 3.46 24.30
N VAL A 16 36.51 2.90 24.82
CA VAL A 16 36.63 1.46 25.09
C VAL A 16 35.67 0.99 26.19
N PHE A 17 35.55 1.73 27.29
CA PHE A 17 34.78 1.29 28.45
C PHE A 17 33.35 1.81 28.46
N TYR A 18 33.07 2.98 27.91
CA TYR A 18 31.74 3.60 27.94
C TYR A 18 31.05 3.57 26.58
N PHE A 19 31.50 4.37 25.60
CA PHE A 19 30.74 4.60 24.35
C PHE A 19 30.60 3.37 23.44
N ARG A 20 31.44 2.35 23.64
CA ARG A 20 31.34 1.06 22.95
C ARG A 20 30.21 0.18 23.50
N HIS A 21 29.80 0.37 24.76
CA HIS A 21 28.91 -0.53 25.47
C HIS A 21 27.55 0.11 25.75
N GLY A 22 26.49 -0.58 25.37
CA GLY A 22 25.13 -0.13 25.61
C GLY A 22 24.59 0.79 24.52
N GLU A 23 23.36 1.25 24.74
CA GLU A 23 22.61 2.03 23.75
C GLU A 23 22.49 3.48 24.19
N HIS A 24 23.24 4.35 23.53
CA HIS A 24 23.37 5.76 23.88
C HIS A 24 22.45 6.70 23.07
N HIS A 25 21.77 6.20 22.03
CA HIS A 25 21.03 7.04 21.08
C HIS A 25 19.85 7.78 21.71
N VAL A 26 19.18 7.22 22.71
CA VAL A 26 18.04 7.86 23.41
C VAL A 26 18.49 9.11 24.19
N TYR A 27 19.75 9.14 24.63
CA TYR A 27 20.34 10.23 25.41
C TYR A 27 21.21 11.18 24.57
N SER A 28 21.16 11.07 23.23
CA SER A 28 22.00 11.87 22.31
C SER A 28 21.91 13.38 22.55
N HIS A 29 20.70 13.88 22.81
CA HIS A 29 20.46 15.29 23.16
C HIS A 29 21.12 15.71 24.49
N ILE A 30 21.13 14.83 25.50
CA ILE A 30 21.79 15.09 26.79
C ILE A 30 23.30 15.17 26.57
N TYR A 31 23.87 14.23 25.80
CA TYR A 31 25.30 14.26 25.47
C TYR A 31 25.68 15.53 24.71
N LEU A 32 24.83 16.01 23.79
CA LEU A 32 25.08 17.27 23.09
C LEU A 32 25.12 18.46 24.05
N VAL A 33 24.16 18.56 24.97
CA VAL A 33 24.13 19.65 25.98
C VAL A 33 25.35 19.56 26.91
N LEU A 34 25.65 18.37 27.43
CA LEU A 34 26.81 18.15 28.29
C LEU A 34 28.12 18.49 27.57
N PHE A 35 28.24 18.13 26.28
CA PHE A 35 29.40 18.47 25.47
C PHE A 35 29.56 19.99 25.29
N VAL A 36 28.48 20.71 24.97
CA VAL A 36 28.52 22.18 24.82
C VAL A 36 28.88 22.85 26.15
N VAL A 37 28.20 22.49 27.25
CA VAL A 37 28.44 23.07 28.57
C VAL A 37 29.87 22.79 29.05
N SER A 38 30.33 21.53 28.94
CA SER A 38 31.71 21.19 29.32
C SER A 38 32.74 21.88 28.43
N SER A 39 32.47 22.05 27.14
CA SER A 39 33.38 22.77 26.22
C SER A 39 33.50 24.25 26.58
N ILE A 40 32.41 24.90 26.98
CA ILE A 40 32.43 26.29 27.45
C ILE A 40 33.26 26.41 28.73
N ILE A 41 33.00 25.53 29.72
CA ILE A 41 33.75 25.51 30.99
C ILE A 41 35.24 25.29 30.72
N VAL A 42 35.60 24.29 29.91
CA VAL A 42 37.01 24.02 29.58
C VAL A 42 37.64 25.19 28.85
N SER A 43 36.91 25.90 27.99
CA SER A 43 37.46 27.08 27.28
C SER A 43 37.66 28.29 28.19
N ILE A 44 36.95 28.38 29.32
CA ILE A 44 37.13 29.43 30.33
C ILE A 44 38.35 29.16 31.21
N PHE A 45 38.53 27.91 31.64
CA PHE A 45 39.55 27.53 32.63
C PHE A 45 40.82 26.92 32.04
N PHE A 46 40.80 26.44 30.80
CA PHE A 46 41.89 25.70 30.16
C PHE A 46 42.02 26.05 28.66
N HIS A 47 43.07 25.52 28.01
CA HIS A 47 43.24 25.67 26.57
C HIS A 47 42.27 24.79 25.78
N TYR A 48 41.62 25.34 24.75
CA TYR A 48 40.70 24.62 23.85
C TYR A 48 41.34 23.38 23.18
N SER A 49 42.67 23.37 23.05
CA SER A 49 43.45 22.22 22.55
C SER A 49 43.24 20.95 23.38
N TYR A 50 42.84 21.07 24.65
CA TYR A 50 42.56 19.92 25.52
C TYR A 50 41.34 19.13 25.03
N ILE A 51 40.30 19.83 24.58
CA ILE A 51 39.09 19.22 24.00
C ILE A 51 39.48 18.48 22.72
N LEU A 52 40.27 19.12 21.86
CA LEU A 52 40.69 18.53 20.59
C LEU A 52 41.52 17.25 20.79
N VAL A 53 42.43 17.23 21.76
CA VAL A 53 43.25 16.04 22.05
C VAL A 53 42.44 14.91 22.66
N TYR A 54 41.49 15.20 23.56
CA TYR A 54 40.55 14.20 24.07
C TYR A 54 39.71 13.59 22.94
N LEU A 55 39.11 14.44 22.09
CA LEU A 55 38.29 14.00 20.95
C LEU A 55 39.13 13.21 19.93
N ALA A 56 40.36 13.64 19.66
CA ALA A 56 41.27 12.89 18.79
C ALA A 56 41.52 11.48 19.33
N GLY A 57 41.85 11.33 20.61
CA GLY A 57 42.01 10.02 21.25
C GLY A 57 40.75 9.14 21.15
N LEU A 58 39.58 9.72 21.42
CA LEU A 58 38.28 9.04 21.34
C LEU A 58 37.97 8.57 19.90
N TYR A 59 38.07 9.46 18.92
CA TYR A 59 37.70 9.15 17.53
C TYR A 59 38.74 8.28 16.81
N ILE A 60 40.03 8.42 17.12
CA ILE A 60 41.05 7.50 16.60
C ILE A 60 40.78 6.09 17.12
N SER A 61 40.51 5.94 18.43
CA SER A 61 40.13 4.65 19.03
C SER A 61 38.87 4.05 18.38
N LEU A 62 37.85 4.88 18.14
CA LEU A 62 36.62 4.48 17.44
C LEU A 62 36.88 3.99 16.02
N LEU A 63 37.67 4.73 15.23
CA LEU A 63 37.97 4.40 13.84
C LEU A 63 38.79 3.12 13.73
N VAL A 64 39.83 2.96 14.55
CA VAL A 64 40.64 1.74 14.61
C VAL A 64 39.76 0.54 14.94
N TYR A 65 38.89 0.67 15.95
CA TYR A 65 37.95 -0.39 16.29
C TYR A 65 37.01 -0.73 15.13
N ARG A 66 36.32 0.25 14.55
CA ARG A 66 35.31 0.04 13.50
C ARG A 66 35.87 -0.55 12.21
N LEU A 67 37.08 -0.16 11.85
CA LEU A 67 37.75 -0.59 10.61
C LEU A 67 38.45 -1.94 10.75
N LEU A 68 39.08 -2.22 11.89
CA LEU A 68 39.99 -3.36 12.05
C LEU A 68 39.51 -4.42 13.04
N LEU A 69 38.88 -4.01 14.16
CA LEU A 69 38.59 -4.90 15.29
C LEU A 69 37.09 -5.23 15.46
N HIS A 70 36.22 -4.56 14.69
CA HIS A 70 34.78 -4.76 14.80
C HIS A 70 34.40 -6.19 14.40
N PRO A 71 33.42 -6.84 15.07
CA PRO A 71 32.98 -8.19 14.69
C PRO A 71 32.56 -8.32 13.22
N LEU A 72 32.11 -7.22 12.63
CA LEU A 72 31.72 -7.16 11.21
C LEU A 72 32.87 -6.77 10.23
N HIS A 73 34.15 -6.86 10.63
CA HIS A 73 35.27 -6.47 9.76
C HIS A 73 35.41 -7.37 8.52
N SER A 74 35.02 -8.65 8.62
CA SER A 74 35.09 -9.64 7.54
C SER A 74 33.95 -9.54 6.53
N PHE A 75 32.86 -8.85 6.86
CA PHE A 75 31.70 -8.75 5.96
C PHE A 75 31.94 -7.68 4.88
N PRO A 76 31.59 -7.98 3.62
CA PRO A 76 31.82 -7.06 2.50
C PRO A 76 30.85 -5.87 2.58
N GLY A 77 31.24 -4.75 1.97
CA GLY A 77 30.43 -3.54 1.91
C GLY A 77 31.28 -2.27 1.81
N PRO A 78 30.67 -1.11 1.55
CA PRO A 78 31.37 0.15 1.36
C PRO A 78 32.21 0.56 2.58
N VAL A 79 33.39 1.13 2.35
CA VAL A 79 34.30 1.54 3.44
C VAL A 79 33.64 2.58 4.35
N LEU A 80 32.90 3.54 3.78
CA LEU A 80 32.18 4.56 4.55
C LEU A 80 31.12 3.95 5.48
N ALA A 81 30.50 2.84 5.07
CA ALA A 81 29.54 2.11 5.89
C ALA A 81 30.19 1.57 7.17
N ARG A 82 31.47 1.20 7.13
CA ARG A 82 32.22 0.76 8.31
C ARG A 82 32.42 1.89 9.32
N ILE A 83 32.57 3.12 8.84
CA ILE A 83 32.95 4.29 9.64
C ILE A 83 31.74 4.89 10.36
N SER A 84 30.65 5.16 9.65
CA SER A 84 29.51 5.91 10.20
C SER A 84 28.23 5.61 9.46
N SER A 85 27.10 5.57 10.17
CA SER A 85 25.76 5.48 9.58
C SER A 85 25.32 6.76 8.83
N LEU A 86 26.09 7.85 8.90
CA LEU A 86 25.83 9.04 8.07
C LEU A 86 25.99 8.76 6.56
N TRP A 87 26.72 7.70 6.19
CA TRP A 87 26.89 7.32 4.79
C TRP A 87 25.58 6.87 4.11
N SER A 88 24.61 6.37 4.89
CA SER A 88 23.34 5.84 4.39
C SER A 88 22.26 6.89 4.27
N ILE A 89 22.58 8.17 4.52
CA ILE A 89 21.63 9.27 4.33
C ILE A 89 21.24 9.32 2.86
N SER A 90 19.93 9.30 2.60
CA SER A 90 19.36 9.15 1.27
C SER A 90 18.59 10.40 0.85
N PRO A 91 19.26 11.49 0.44
CA PRO A 91 18.58 12.74 0.06
C PRO A 91 17.68 12.58 -1.17
N LYS A 92 17.87 11.51 -1.96
CA LYS A 92 17.04 11.18 -3.12
C LYS A 92 15.91 10.21 -2.80
N HIS A 93 15.82 9.70 -1.56
CA HIS A 93 14.83 8.71 -1.16
C HIS A 93 14.87 7.43 -2.01
N LYS A 94 16.07 6.93 -2.32
CA LYS A 94 16.29 5.74 -3.18
C LYS A 94 17.06 4.64 -2.45
N THR A 95 16.81 4.48 -1.16
CA THR A 95 17.53 3.51 -0.31
C THR A 95 17.34 2.08 -0.81
N HIS A 96 16.12 1.69 -1.18
CA HIS A 96 15.84 0.40 -1.83
C HIS A 96 16.71 0.09 -3.07
N LEU A 97 16.91 1.07 -3.97
CA LEU A 97 17.79 0.90 -5.15
C LEU A 97 19.26 0.85 -4.76
N THR A 98 19.64 1.63 -3.74
CA THR A 98 21.00 1.61 -3.20
C THR A 98 21.31 0.23 -2.62
N LEU A 99 20.41 -0.35 -1.83
CA LEU A 99 20.53 -1.71 -1.30
C LEU A 99 20.59 -2.76 -2.42
N GLN A 100 19.79 -2.61 -3.47
CA GLN A 100 19.85 -3.49 -4.63
C GLN A 100 21.23 -3.45 -5.30
N ALA A 101 21.75 -2.25 -5.57
CA ALA A 101 23.08 -2.08 -6.18
C ALA A 101 24.19 -2.67 -5.30
N LEU A 102 24.10 -2.50 -3.97
CA LEU A 102 25.04 -3.07 -3.03
C LEU A 102 25.01 -4.60 -3.03
N HIS A 103 23.83 -5.21 -3.05
CA HIS A 103 23.71 -6.67 -3.12
C HIS A 103 24.18 -7.24 -4.46
N ASN A 104 23.96 -6.52 -5.57
CA ASN A 104 24.51 -6.90 -6.87
C ASN A 104 26.04 -6.85 -6.88
N GLN A 105 26.65 -5.93 -6.12
CA GLN A 105 28.11 -5.77 -6.06
C GLN A 105 28.79 -6.70 -5.05
N TYR A 106 28.24 -6.84 -3.84
CA TYR A 106 28.91 -7.48 -2.70
C TYR A 106 28.33 -8.86 -2.34
N GLY A 107 27.19 -9.24 -2.93
CA GLY A 107 26.57 -10.54 -2.71
C GLY A 107 25.49 -10.57 -1.62
N PRO A 108 25.16 -11.75 -1.07
CA PRO A 108 23.94 -11.95 -0.26
C PRO A 108 23.92 -11.28 1.12
N ILE A 109 25.09 -11.02 1.72
CA ILE A 109 25.25 -10.42 3.05
C ILE A 109 26.16 -9.21 2.90
N VAL A 110 25.65 -8.01 3.21
CA VAL A 110 26.36 -6.76 3.00
C VAL A 110 26.33 -5.90 4.25
N ARG A 111 27.49 -5.36 4.65
CA ARG A 111 27.63 -4.38 5.72
C ARG A 111 27.17 -3.01 5.22
N THR A 112 26.07 -2.52 5.79
CA THR A 112 25.42 -1.26 5.42
C THR A 112 25.50 -0.19 6.51
N GLY A 113 26.29 -0.43 7.55
CA GLY A 113 26.54 0.53 8.62
C GLY A 113 27.59 -0.03 9.58
N PRO A 114 27.99 0.75 10.61
CA PRO A 114 29.05 0.35 11.52
C PRO A 114 28.76 -1.00 12.17
N SER A 115 27.49 -1.25 12.52
CA SER A 115 27.01 -2.48 13.14
C SER A 115 25.76 -3.01 12.43
N ASP A 116 25.59 -2.69 11.14
CA ASP A 116 24.38 -2.97 10.37
C ASP A 116 24.70 -3.91 9.20
N LEU A 117 23.92 -4.98 9.05
CA LEU A 117 23.95 -5.91 7.93
C LEU A 117 22.60 -5.94 7.21
N SER A 118 22.66 -5.87 5.88
CA SER A 118 21.56 -6.17 4.97
C SER A 118 21.76 -7.58 4.42
N ILE A 119 20.72 -8.42 4.49
CA ILE A 119 20.82 -9.85 4.15
C ILE A 119 19.68 -10.26 3.22
N ILE A 120 20.00 -10.73 2.02
CA ILE A 120 18.99 -11.19 1.04
C ILE A 120 18.89 -12.72 0.93
N HIS A 121 19.72 -13.47 1.68
CA HIS A 121 19.63 -14.92 1.67
C HIS A 121 18.28 -15.38 2.29
N PRO A 122 17.52 -16.29 1.67
CA PRO A 122 16.16 -16.66 2.09
C PRO A 122 16.07 -17.29 3.50
N SER A 123 17.15 -17.93 3.98
CA SER A 123 17.22 -18.48 5.35
C SER A 123 17.30 -17.39 6.42
N ALA A 124 17.66 -16.15 6.06
CA ALA A 124 17.73 -15.04 6.99
C ALA A 124 16.35 -14.58 7.46
N VAL A 125 15.31 -14.68 6.61
CA VAL A 125 13.95 -14.25 6.94
C VAL A 125 13.39 -14.99 8.16
N PRO A 126 13.38 -16.34 8.21
CA PRO A 126 12.95 -17.05 9.42
C PRO A 126 13.91 -16.86 10.60
N ALA A 127 15.23 -16.75 10.37
CA ALA A 127 16.20 -16.53 11.44
C ALA A 127 16.02 -15.16 12.13
N ILE A 128 15.63 -14.12 11.37
CA ILE A 128 15.52 -12.74 11.86
C ILE A 128 14.08 -12.40 12.27
N TYR A 129 13.08 -12.86 11.51
CA TYR A 129 11.68 -12.50 11.72
C TYR A 129 10.79 -13.67 12.14
N GLY A 130 11.26 -14.91 12.08
CA GLY A 130 10.44 -16.09 12.31
C GLY A 130 9.88 -16.19 13.74
N PRO A 131 8.90 -17.08 13.99
CA PRO A 131 8.29 -17.27 15.30
C PRO A 131 9.28 -17.63 16.42
N GLN A 132 10.36 -18.33 16.08
CA GLN A 132 11.43 -18.75 16.99
C GLN A 132 12.65 -17.82 16.95
N SER A 133 12.59 -16.72 16.19
CA SER A 133 13.69 -15.77 16.11
C SER A 133 13.98 -15.18 17.50
N PRO A 134 15.24 -15.19 17.96
CA PRO A 134 15.63 -14.51 19.19
C PRO A 134 15.78 -13.00 18.99
N CYS A 135 15.73 -12.52 17.73
CA CYS A 135 16.00 -11.13 17.42
C CYS A 135 14.87 -10.19 17.88
N THR A 136 15.24 -9.06 18.44
CA THR A 136 14.30 -8.02 18.91
C THR A 136 14.31 -6.81 17.98
N LYS A 137 13.43 -5.82 18.17
CA LYS A 137 13.48 -4.59 17.39
C LYS A 137 14.72 -3.76 17.71
N ALA A 138 15.40 -3.25 16.68
CA ALA A 138 16.61 -2.44 16.81
C ALA A 138 16.34 -1.00 17.30
N ALA A 139 17.40 -0.23 17.52
CA ALA A 139 17.39 1.15 18.04
C ALA A 139 16.48 2.13 17.26
N TRP A 140 16.27 1.89 15.95
CA TRP A 140 15.35 2.69 15.13
C TRP A 140 13.93 2.78 15.73
N TYR A 141 13.49 1.76 16.45
CA TYR A 141 12.15 1.75 17.01
C TYR A 141 11.99 2.65 18.25
N ASP A 142 13.06 3.28 18.76
CA ASP A 142 12.97 4.26 19.85
C ASP A 142 12.65 5.68 19.39
N LEU A 143 12.48 5.92 18.09
CA LEU A 143 12.09 7.25 17.57
C LEU A 143 10.75 7.75 18.12
N ALA A 144 9.92 6.86 18.65
CA ALA A 144 8.66 7.20 19.30
C ALA A 144 8.74 7.26 20.84
N TYR A 145 9.94 7.22 21.43
CA TYR A 145 10.11 7.32 22.88
C TYR A 145 9.67 8.72 23.37
N PRO A 146 8.89 8.83 24.48
CA PRO A 146 8.50 7.76 25.41
C PRO A 146 7.17 7.04 25.11
N ALA A 147 6.38 7.53 24.15
CA ALA A 147 5.03 7.02 23.84
C ALA A 147 5.00 5.55 23.40
N ARG A 148 6.07 5.06 22.75
CA ARG A 148 6.33 3.65 22.41
C ARG A 148 5.07 2.89 21.94
N PRO A 149 4.39 3.24 20.83
CA PRO A 149 3.23 2.47 20.34
C PRO A 149 3.58 1.00 20.04
N LEU A 150 2.59 0.13 19.82
CA LEU A 150 2.81 -1.31 19.64
C LEU A 150 3.93 -1.62 18.60
N GLN A 151 3.94 -0.92 17.47
CA GLN A 151 4.94 -1.09 16.42
C GLN A 151 6.37 -0.73 16.89
N ASN A 152 6.50 0.27 17.77
CA ASN A 152 7.77 0.73 18.33
C ASN A 152 8.21 -0.05 19.57
N CYS A 153 7.33 -0.85 20.19
CA CYS A 153 7.66 -1.58 21.42
C CYS A 153 8.72 -2.65 21.14
N ARG A 154 9.92 -2.46 21.72
CA ARG A 154 11.10 -3.32 21.56
C ARG A 154 11.12 -4.49 22.55
N ASN A 155 10.69 -4.25 23.80
CA ASN A 155 10.62 -5.30 24.82
C ASN A 155 9.55 -6.34 24.43
N LEU A 156 9.97 -7.59 24.24
CA LEU A 156 9.08 -8.64 23.74
C LEU A 156 7.94 -8.97 24.72
N LYS A 157 8.19 -8.95 26.03
CA LYS A 157 7.17 -9.20 27.06
C LYS A 157 6.09 -8.11 27.05
N GLU A 158 6.51 -6.85 27.01
CA GLU A 158 5.61 -5.69 26.89
C GLU A 158 4.84 -5.73 25.56
N HIS A 159 5.53 -6.00 24.46
CA HIS A 159 4.92 -6.13 23.14
C HIS A 159 3.84 -7.22 23.12
N ASN A 160 4.12 -8.41 23.67
CA ASN A 160 3.17 -9.51 23.71
C ASN A 160 1.94 -9.18 24.56
N ALA A 161 2.14 -8.52 25.71
CA ALA A 161 1.03 -8.07 26.55
C ALA A 161 0.11 -7.10 25.78
N ARG A 162 0.70 -6.11 25.08
CA ARG A 162 -0.06 -5.13 24.30
C ARG A 162 -0.70 -5.73 23.04
N ARG A 163 -0.02 -6.68 22.40
CA ARG A 163 -0.55 -7.41 21.26
C ARG A 163 -1.83 -8.17 21.60
N ARG A 164 -1.97 -8.68 22.83
CA ARG A 164 -3.22 -9.31 23.31
C ARG A 164 -4.38 -8.33 23.36
N THR A 165 -4.15 -7.07 23.75
CA THR A 165 -5.19 -6.02 23.74
C THR A 165 -5.64 -5.68 22.32
N TRP A 166 -4.71 -5.69 21.36
CA TRP A 166 -5.01 -5.40 19.97
C TRP A 166 -5.70 -6.55 19.22
N SER A 167 -5.42 -7.80 19.58
CA SER A 167 -5.85 -8.99 18.82
C SER A 167 -7.37 -9.12 18.62
N PRO A 168 -8.25 -8.82 19.61
CA PRO A 168 -9.69 -8.90 19.42
C PRO A 168 -10.23 -8.05 18.26
N ALA A 169 -9.62 -6.89 17.98
CA ALA A 169 -10.01 -6.01 16.87
C ALA A 169 -9.84 -6.67 15.49
N PHE A 170 -8.98 -7.68 15.37
CA PHE A 170 -8.69 -8.36 14.10
C PHE A 170 -9.18 -9.81 14.09
N SER A 171 -10.12 -10.15 14.98
CA SER A 171 -10.82 -11.44 14.95
C SER A 171 -11.77 -11.54 13.75
N ASP A 172 -12.05 -12.75 13.28
CA ASP A 172 -12.92 -12.97 12.11
C ASP A 172 -14.30 -12.32 12.24
N LYS A 173 -14.84 -12.25 13.47
CA LYS A 173 -16.10 -11.56 13.76
C LYS A 173 -15.99 -10.06 13.46
N MET A 174 -14.92 -9.41 13.91
CA MET A 174 -14.68 -7.98 13.69
C MET A 174 -14.41 -7.70 12.21
N ILE A 175 -13.60 -8.54 11.55
CA ILE A 175 -13.29 -8.40 10.12
C ILE A 175 -14.56 -8.44 9.26
N ARG A 176 -15.51 -9.35 9.53
CA ARG A 176 -16.81 -9.37 8.84
C ARG A 176 -17.64 -8.10 9.08
N GLY A 177 -17.60 -7.54 10.30
CA GLY A 177 -18.25 -6.26 10.60
C GLY A 177 -17.60 -5.07 9.89
N TYR A 178 -16.28 -5.10 9.71
CA TYR A 178 -15.54 -4.08 8.97
C TYR A 178 -15.87 -4.07 7.49
N GLU A 179 -16.15 -5.23 6.90
CA GLU A 179 -16.54 -5.35 5.51
C GLU A 179 -17.74 -4.46 5.15
N GLN A 180 -18.77 -4.46 5.99
CA GLN A 180 -19.96 -3.61 5.80
C GLN A 180 -19.61 -2.12 5.81
N ARG A 181 -18.68 -1.73 6.69
CA ARG A 181 -18.22 -0.33 6.81
C ARG A 181 -17.37 0.07 5.60
N ILE A 182 -16.48 -0.81 5.17
CA ILE A 182 -15.66 -0.64 3.96
C ILE A 182 -16.54 -0.48 2.72
N GLY A 183 -17.60 -1.27 2.59
CA GLY A 183 -18.54 -1.23 1.47
C GLY A 183 -19.12 0.16 1.21
N ILE A 184 -19.40 0.94 2.26
CA ILE A 184 -19.89 2.33 2.17
C ILE A 184 -18.87 3.23 1.46
N TYR A 185 -17.60 3.17 1.86
CA TYR A 185 -16.54 3.97 1.25
C TYR A 185 -16.17 3.49 -0.15
N GLN A 186 -16.29 2.18 -0.42
CA GLN A 186 -16.12 1.66 -1.77
C GLN A 186 -17.20 2.20 -2.72
N GLN A 187 -18.46 2.23 -2.28
CA GLN A 187 -19.54 2.82 -3.08
C GLN A 187 -19.27 4.30 -3.37
N GLN A 188 -18.80 5.06 -2.37
CA GLN A 188 -18.41 6.47 -2.55
C GLN A 188 -17.24 6.61 -3.53
N LEU A 189 -16.21 5.77 -3.42
CA LEU A 189 -15.08 5.76 -4.33
C LEU A 189 -15.56 5.50 -5.76
N ILE A 190 -16.31 4.42 -6.00
CA ILE A 190 -16.83 4.08 -7.33
C ILE A 190 -17.68 5.22 -7.88
N ALA A 191 -18.61 5.77 -7.10
CA ALA A 191 -19.47 6.88 -7.54
C ALA A 191 -18.64 8.11 -7.97
N LYS A 192 -17.55 8.42 -7.27
CA LYS A 192 -16.64 9.51 -7.68
C LYS A 192 -15.88 9.17 -8.96
N LEU A 193 -15.31 7.96 -9.05
CA LEU A 193 -14.52 7.55 -10.21
C LEU A 193 -15.34 7.54 -11.51
N THR A 194 -16.62 7.15 -11.46
CA THR A 194 -17.51 7.15 -12.63
C THR A 194 -17.74 8.54 -13.24
N THR A 195 -17.53 9.62 -12.47
CA THR A 195 -17.74 10.99 -12.97
C THR A 195 -16.51 11.60 -13.65
N LEU A 196 -15.37 10.90 -13.62
CA LEU A 196 -14.08 11.43 -14.06
C LEU A 196 -13.69 10.82 -15.40
N GLN A 197 -13.17 11.64 -16.32
CA GLN A 197 -12.64 11.16 -17.60
C GLN A 197 -11.25 10.52 -17.45
N SER A 198 -10.41 11.08 -16.58
CA SER A 198 -9.10 10.55 -16.22
C SER A 198 -8.92 10.66 -14.71
N VAL A 199 -8.31 9.65 -14.11
CA VAL A 199 -8.23 9.49 -12.66
C VAL A 199 -6.77 9.39 -12.25
N ASP A 200 -6.31 10.30 -11.39
CA ASP A 200 -5.13 10.01 -10.56
C ASP A 200 -5.52 8.99 -9.50
N VAL A 201 -5.21 7.74 -9.79
CA VAL A 201 -5.60 6.60 -8.96
C VAL A 201 -4.93 6.66 -7.60
N ARG A 202 -3.70 7.18 -7.53
CA ARG A 202 -2.99 7.33 -6.27
C ARG A 202 -3.79 8.25 -5.34
N LYS A 203 -4.14 9.45 -5.80
CA LYS A 203 -4.95 10.39 -5.02
C LYS A 203 -6.22 9.73 -4.48
N TRP A 204 -7.03 9.15 -5.36
CA TRP A 204 -8.34 8.63 -4.94
C TRP A 204 -8.25 7.42 -4.01
N LEU A 205 -7.27 6.53 -4.20
CA LEU A 205 -7.03 5.40 -3.30
C LEU A 205 -6.49 5.82 -1.93
N TYR A 206 -5.70 6.90 -1.87
CA TYR A 206 -5.28 7.51 -0.61
C TYR A 206 -6.47 8.12 0.14
N LEU A 207 -7.31 8.92 -0.54
CA LEU A 207 -8.52 9.50 0.07
C LEU A 207 -9.46 8.40 0.58
N TYR A 208 -9.66 7.35 -0.21
CA TYR A 208 -10.45 6.18 0.17
C TYR A 208 -9.90 5.47 1.41
N SER A 209 -8.61 5.11 1.37
CA SER A 209 -8.02 4.31 2.45
C SER A 209 -7.96 5.09 3.77
N PHE A 210 -7.76 6.41 3.70
CA PHE A 210 -7.75 7.26 4.89
C PHE A 210 -9.15 7.42 5.49
N ASP A 211 -10.20 7.57 4.69
CA ASP A 211 -11.58 7.59 5.19
C ASP A 211 -11.99 6.24 5.79
N VAL A 212 -11.67 5.13 5.13
CA VAL A 212 -11.88 3.78 5.67
C VAL A 212 -11.20 3.63 7.01
N MET A 213 -9.91 3.99 7.12
CA MET A 213 -9.20 3.84 8.38
C MET A 213 -9.64 4.83 9.43
N GLY A 214 -10.07 6.05 9.09
CA GLY A 214 -10.72 6.95 10.04
C GLY A 214 -11.92 6.27 10.70
N ASP A 215 -12.78 5.68 9.87
CA ASP A 215 -13.97 4.99 10.31
C ASP A 215 -13.63 3.77 11.17
N LEU A 216 -12.81 2.88 10.65
CA LEU A 216 -12.41 1.65 11.34
C LEU A 216 -11.56 1.91 12.59
N SER A 217 -10.88 3.06 12.69
CA SER A 217 -10.10 3.42 13.89
C SER A 217 -10.96 4.10 14.94
N PHE A 218 -11.78 5.09 14.56
CA PHE A 218 -12.40 6.05 15.48
C PHE A 218 -13.90 6.20 15.31
N GLY A 219 -14.56 5.32 14.56
CA GLY A 219 -16.01 5.36 14.38
C GLY A 219 -16.51 6.36 13.34
N ARG A 220 -15.61 7.12 12.69
CA ARG A 220 -15.97 8.12 11.66
C ARG A 220 -14.86 8.34 10.65
N GLY A 221 -15.20 8.49 9.37
CA GLY A 221 -14.28 8.92 8.32
C GLY A 221 -13.86 10.40 8.45
N PHE A 222 -13.03 10.88 7.52
CA PHE A 222 -12.54 12.26 7.47
C PHE A 222 -13.11 13.07 6.30
N ASP A 223 -14.14 12.54 5.64
CA ASP A 223 -14.83 13.12 4.49
C ASP A 223 -13.92 13.45 3.29
N CYS A 224 -12.79 12.75 3.18
CA CYS A 224 -11.81 12.90 2.10
C CYS A 224 -12.43 12.58 0.72
N LEU A 225 -13.21 11.49 0.62
CA LEU A 225 -13.89 11.10 -0.62
C LEU A 225 -15.00 12.08 -1.01
N LYS A 226 -15.76 12.59 -0.03
CA LYS A 226 -16.86 13.53 -0.28
C LYS A 226 -16.34 14.84 -0.85
N THR A 227 -15.30 15.39 -0.21
CA THR A 227 -14.69 16.67 -0.58
C THR A 227 -13.74 16.56 -1.78
N GLY A 228 -13.20 15.37 -2.05
CA GLY A 228 -12.18 15.15 -3.08
C GLY A 228 -10.83 15.80 -2.75
N ARG A 229 -10.62 16.15 -1.47
CA ARG A 229 -9.44 16.85 -0.94
C ARG A 229 -8.82 16.06 0.19
N GLU A 230 -7.49 16.12 0.29
CA GLU A 230 -6.77 15.51 1.39
C GLU A 230 -7.09 16.23 2.71
N HIS A 231 -7.32 15.47 3.76
CA HIS A 231 -7.39 16.02 5.11
C HIS A 231 -6.00 16.58 5.47
N TRP A 232 -5.95 17.78 6.07
CA TRP A 232 -4.70 18.48 6.38
C TRP A 232 -3.70 17.63 7.18
N ALA A 233 -4.20 16.75 8.06
CA ALA A 233 -3.38 15.82 8.84
C ALA A 233 -2.59 14.84 7.95
N ILE A 234 -3.13 14.43 6.80
CA ILE A 234 -2.44 13.59 5.81
C ILE A 234 -1.26 14.37 5.22
N THR A 235 -1.46 15.63 4.87
CA THR A 235 -0.39 16.48 4.32
C THR A 235 0.76 16.65 5.31
N LEU A 236 0.46 16.81 6.60
CA LEU A 236 1.49 16.85 7.65
C LEU A 236 2.22 15.51 7.82
N LEU A 237 1.48 14.40 7.75
CA LEU A 237 2.06 13.07 7.80
C LEU A 237 3.03 12.84 6.63
N LYS A 238 2.62 13.15 5.40
CA LYS A 238 3.47 13.03 4.20
C LYS A 238 4.76 13.84 4.33
N ALA A 239 4.66 15.10 4.71
CA ALA A 239 5.82 15.96 4.94
C ALA A 239 6.77 15.40 6.02
N THR A 240 6.21 14.74 7.06
CA THR A 240 7.02 14.10 8.10
C THR A 240 7.66 12.81 7.60
N MET A 241 6.94 11.98 6.84
CA MET A 241 7.47 10.72 6.28
C MET A 241 8.55 10.97 5.23
N GLU A 242 8.45 12.05 4.45
CA GLU A 242 9.55 12.51 3.59
C GLU A 242 10.83 12.72 4.41
N GLN A 243 10.79 13.40 5.55
CA GLN A 243 11.99 13.56 6.40
C GLN A 243 12.51 12.22 6.95
N VAL A 244 11.62 11.28 7.28
CA VAL A 244 12.00 9.93 7.71
C VAL A 244 12.73 9.16 6.60
N GLY A 245 12.35 9.39 5.34
CA GLY A 245 12.98 8.83 4.15
C GLY A 245 14.43 9.24 3.91
N LEU A 246 14.94 10.23 4.65
CA LEU A 246 16.37 10.54 4.66
C LEU A 246 17.19 9.44 5.35
N PHE A 247 16.55 8.55 6.13
CA PHE A 247 17.19 7.49 6.90
C PHE A 247 18.31 7.99 7.82
N LEU A 248 18.07 9.14 8.47
CA LEU A 248 19.00 9.72 9.44
C LEU A 248 19.26 8.74 10.60
N PRO A 249 20.50 8.59 11.08
CA PRO A 249 20.79 7.73 12.22
C PRO A 249 19.92 8.06 13.44
N PRO A 250 19.47 7.07 14.24
CA PRO A 250 18.54 7.31 15.35
C PRO A 250 18.99 8.40 16.33
N TRP A 251 20.28 8.45 16.65
CA TRP A 251 20.83 9.47 17.55
C TRP A 251 20.67 10.89 17.01
N LEU A 252 20.83 11.08 15.69
CA LEU A 252 20.73 12.38 15.02
C LEU A 252 19.27 12.78 14.89
N LEU A 253 18.42 11.85 14.43
CA LEU A 253 17.00 12.11 14.31
C LEU A 253 16.40 12.47 15.67
N LEU A 254 16.74 11.75 16.75
CA LEU A 254 16.27 12.09 18.09
C LEU A 254 16.71 13.48 18.59
N ILE A 255 17.87 13.99 18.16
CA ILE A 255 18.27 15.38 18.44
C ILE A 255 17.34 16.33 17.68
N LEU A 256 17.14 16.11 16.37
CA LEU A 256 16.30 16.95 15.52
C LEU A 256 14.84 16.96 15.98
N LEU A 257 14.32 15.81 16.43
CA LEU A 257 12.96 15.67 16.98
C LEU A 257 12.75 16.46 18.28
N ARG A 258 13.82 16.98 18.91
CA ARG A 258 13.73 17.84 20.11
C ARG A 258 13.83 19.33 19.81
N ILE A 259 14.01 19.73 18.55
CA ILE A 259 14.08 21.13 18.13
C ILE A 259 12.67 21.57 17.66
N PRO A 260 11.92 22.35 18.47
CA PRO A 260 10.50 22.59 18.20
C PRO A 260 10.17 23.19 16.81
N PRO A 261 10.96 24.15 16.26
CA PRO A 261 10.73 24.66 14.91
C PRO A 261 10.77 23.58 13.81
N LEU A 262 11.62 22.57 13.97
CA LEU A 262 11.73 21.47 13.00
C LEU A 262 10.56 20.49 13.10
N MET A 263 9.84 20.49 14.22
CA MET A 263 8.84 19.47 14.59
C MET A 263 7.40 19.95 14.62
N GLY A 264 7.12 21.20 14.27
CA GLY A 264 5.77 21.76 14.33
C GLY A 264 4.72 20.93 13.59
N ASN A 265 5.04 20.45 12.38
CA ASN A 265 4.14 19.60 11.59
C ASN A 265 3.86 18.26 12.27
N TRP A 266 4.90 17.61 12.80
CA TRP A 266 4.78 16.34 13.51
C TRP A 266 3.94 16.49 14.78
N LEU A 267 4.21 17.50 15.61
CA LEU A 267 3.46 17.75 16.84
C LEU A 267 1.97 18.03 16.57
N ARG A 268 1.65 18.80 15.52
CA ARG A 268 0.27 19.03 15.08
C ARG A 268 -0.42 17.74 14.63
N PHE A 269 0.30 16.88 13.91
CA PHE A 269 -0.21 15.57 13.53
C PHE A 269 -0.47 14.67 14.75
N LEU A 270 0.43 14.66 15.74
CA LEU A 270 0.21 13.92 17.01
C LEU A 270 -1.01 14.44 17.77
N ALA A 271 -1.18 15.77 17.84
CA ALA A 271 -2.34 16.39 18.47
C ALA A 271 -3.65 15.95 17.80
N PHE A 272 -3.68 15.91 16.46
CA PHE A 272 -4.82 15.40 15.71
C PHE A 272 -5.15 13.94 16.05
N CYS A 273 -4.17 13.04 16.11
CA CYS A 273 -4.41 11.64 16.48
C CYS A 273 -4.97 11.53 17.92
N SER A 274 -4.43 12.30 18.86
CA SER A 274 -4.91 12.35 20.25
C SER A 274 -6.35 12.88 20.32
N GLU A 275 -6.66 13.94 19.57
CA GLU A 275 -8.01 14.52 19.52
C GLU A 275 -9.03 13.56 18.88
N ALA A 276 -8.65 12.84 17.83
CA ALA A 276 -9.49 11.82 17.20
C ALA A 276 -9.85 10.71 18.19
N LEU A 277 -8.87 10.19 18.93
CA LEU A 277 -9.10 9.18 19.97
C LEU A 277 -9.96 9.73 21.12
N GLN A 278 -9.67 10.93 21.61
CA GLN A 278 -10.48 11.56 22.66
C GLN A 278 -11.93 11.76 22.23
N THR A 279 -12.15 12.20 20.99
CA THR A 279 -13.50 12.33 20.44
C THR A 279 -14.18 10.98 20.46
N ARG A 280 -13.49 9.92 20.00
CA ARG A 280 -14.01 8.56 20.05
C ARG A 280 -14.34 8.07 21.46
N MET A 281 -13.56 8.43 22.48
CA MET A 281 -13.85 8.10 23.88
C MET A 281 -15.11 8.81 24.39
N ARG A 282 -15.40 10.02 23.90
CA ARG A 282 -16.61 10.79 24.25
C ARG A 282 -17.86 10.31 23.53
N MET A 283 -17.71 9.71 22.35
CA MET A 283 -18.80 9.05 21.63
C MET A 283 -19.22 7.80 22.42
N LYS A 284 -20.29 7.92 23.22
CA LYS A 284 -20.92 6.83 23.98
C LYS A 284 -21.76 5.88 23.11
N ASP A 285 -21.76 6.08 21.80
CA ASP A 285 -22.64 5.35 20.89
C ASP A 285 -22.24 3.88 20.77
N GLN A 286 -23.25 3.02 20.86
CA GLN A 286 -23.15 1.62 20.48
C GLN A 286 -23.06 1.56 18.94
N VAL A 287 -21.84 1.69 18.40
CA VAL A 287 -21.62 1.36 16.98
C VAL A 287 -21.94 -0.13 16.81
N GLN A 288 -22.91 -0.46 15.93
CA GLN A 288 -23.32 -1.85 15.67
C GLN A 288 -22.12 -2.75 15.36
N ASN A 289 -21.14 -2.21 14.63
CA ASN A 289 -19.84 -2.84 14.35
C ASN A 289 -18.73 -2.03 15.04
N PRO A 290 -18.18 -2.50 16.18
CA PRO A 290 -17.17 -1.76 16.92
C PRO A 290 -15.94 -1.45 16.08
N ASP A 291 -15.35 -0.26 16.21
CA ASP A 291 -14.05 0.09 15.63
C ASP A 291 -12.86 -0.56 16.36
N ILE A 292 -11.65 -0.40 15.83
CA ILE A 292 -10.41 -0.93 16.40
C ILE A 292 -10.14 -0.32 17.78
N SER A 293 -10.40 0.97 17.98
CA SER A 293 -10.19 1.62 19.28
C SER A 293 -11.06 1.01 20.38
N ALA A 294 -12.22 0.45 20.05
CA ALA A 294 -13.04 -0.26 21.03
C ALA A 294 -12.27 -1.39 21.75
N SER A 295 -11.40 -2.12 21.05
CA SER A 295 -10.56 -3.16 21.68
C SER A 295 -9.44 -2.56 22.54
N LEU A 296 -8.90 -1.41 22.14
CA LEU A 296 -7.86 -0.71 22.90
C LEU A 296 -8.40 -0.04 24.17
N LEU A 297 -9.65 0.42 24.13
CA LEU A 297 -10.35 1.06 25.23
C LEU A 297 -11.02 0.05 26.17
N ALA A 298 -11.28 -1.19 25.72
CA ALA A 298 -11.92 -2.22 26.53
C ALA A 298 -11.26 -2.44 27.91
N PRO A 299 -9.92 -2.50 28.06
CA PRO A 299 -9.28 -2.66 29.37
C PRO A 299 -9.53 -1.50 30.35
N LEU A 300 -9.95 -0.33 29.88
CA LEU A 300 -10.30 0.79 30.76
C LEU A 300 -11.62 0.54 31.48
N ASN A 301 -12.51 -0.32 30.97
CA ASN A 301 -13.82 -0.59 31.56
C ASN A 301 -14.61 0.69 31.91
N GLY A 302 -14.53 1.71 31.06
CA GLY A 302 -15.23 2.99 31.24
C GLY A 302 -14.54 4.00 32.17
N ARG A 303 -13.37 3.69 32.74
CA ARG A 303 -12.59 4.65 33.53
C ARG A 303 -11.72 5.55 32.63
N GLU A 304 -11.27 6.67 33.18
CA GLU A 304 -10.25 7.51 32.53
C GLU A 304 -8.86 6.83 32.55
N PRO A 305 -8.09 6.93 31.47
CA PRO A 305 -6.74 6.36 31.42
C PRO A 305 -5.79 7.12 32.36
N THR A 306 -4.87 6.40 32.99
CA THR A 306 -3.73 7.02 33.69
C THR A 306 -2.83 7.74 32.69
N LEU A 307 -1.92 8.61 33.16
CA LEU A 307 -0.98 9.33 32.30
C LEU A 307 -0.14 8.39 31.41
N ALA A 308 0.30 7.27 31.97
CA ALA A 308 1.07 6.26 31.24
C ALA A 308 0.22 5.57 30.16
N GLU A 309 -1.00 5.17 30.49
CA GLU A 309 -1.93 4.56 29.53
C GLU A 309 -2.32 5.53 28.42
N ARG A 310 -2.53 6.80 28.77
CA ARG A 310 -2.87 7.84 27.80
C ARG A 310 -1.76 8.02 26.76
N SER A 311 -0.51 8.07 27.20
CA SER A 311 0.65 8.16 26.30
C SER A 311 0.74 6.96 25.33
N MET A 312 0.47 5.75 25.83
CA MET A 312 0.43 4.54 25.01
C MET A 312 -0.73 4.55 24.01
N LEU A 313 -1.92 4.95 24.46
CA LEU A 313 -3.13 5.05 23.65
C LEU A 313 -3.00 6.09 22.54
N ASP A 314 -2.44 7.26 22.82
CA ASP A 314 -2.18 8.30 21.82
C ASP A 314 -1.17 7.80 20.76
N GLY A 315 -0.15 7.04 21.18
CA GLY A 315 0.76 6.36 20.27
C GLY A 315 0.05 5.32 19.40
N ASP A 316 -0.83 4.52 19.99
CA ASP A 316 -1.57 3.47 19.27
C ASP A 316 -2.61 4.07 18.31
N ALA A 317 -3.28 5.16 18.67
CA ALA A 317 -4.16 5.92 17.78
C ALA A 317 -3.44 6.36 16.51
N ARG A 318 -2.20 6.87 16.65
CA ARG A 318 -1.33 7.19 15.51
C ARG A 318 -0.99 5.95 14.68
N LEU A 319 -0.71 4.82 15.33
CA LEU A 319 -0.37 3.58 14.64
C LEU A 319 -1.53 3.09 13.76
N ILE A 320 -2.77 3.04 14.29
CA ILE A 320 -3.90 2.49 13.55
C ILE A 320 -4.15 3.28 12.26
N ILE A 321 -4.25 4.61 12.35
CA ILE A 321 -4.61 5.46 11.21
C ILE A 321 -3.52 5.45 10.13
N VAL A 322 -2.23 5.50 10.52
CA VAL A 322 -1.13 5.56 9.55
C VAL A 322 -0.89 4.21 8.90
N ALA A 323 -0.81 3.12 9.69
CA ALA A 323 -0.36 1.84 9.18
C ALA A 323 -1.36 1.20 8.20
N GLY A 324 -2.67 1.37 8.41
CA GLY A 324 -3.70 0.80 7.54
C GLY A 324 -3.96 1.59 6.26
N SER A 325 -3.78 2.92 6.29
CA SER A 325 -4.16 3.81 5.19
C SER A 325 -3.15 3.74 4.04
N ASP A 326 -1.90 4.11 4.32
CA ASP A 326 -0.87 4.26 3.29
C ASP A 326 -0.52 2.91 2.65
N SER A 327 -0.41 1.86 3.46
CA SER A 327 -0.03 0.52 2.99
C SER A 327 -1.05 -0.07 2.02
N THR A 328 -2.35 0.07 2.32
CA THR A 328 -3.42 -0.44 1.47
C THR A 328 -3.53 0.36 0.18
N ALA A 329 -3.49 1.69 0.26
CA ALA A 329 -3.54 2.58 -0.90
C ALA A 329 -2.39 2.28 -1.88
N LEU A 330 -1.16 2.19 -1.38
CA LEU A 330 0.03 1.91 -2.19
C LEU A 330 -0.02 0.52 -2.82
N THR A 331 -0.48 -0.49 -2.09
CA THR A 331 -0.63 -1.84 -2.63
C THR A 331 -1.68 -1.88 -3.75
N LEU A 332 -2.84 -1.23 -3.57
CA LEU A 332 -3.85 -1.11 -4.62
C LEU A 332 -3.32 -0.37 -5.86
N CYS A 333 -2.53 0.69 -5.66
CA CYS A 333 -1.88 1.40 -6.76
C CYS A 333 -0.93 0.47 -7.54
N ALA A 334 -0.10 -0.29 -6.83
CA ALA A 334 0.83 -1.24 -7.44
C ALA A 334 0.11 -2.35 -8.21
N ILE A 335 -0.99 -2.88 -7.66
CA ILE A 335 -1.82 -3.88 -8.33
C ILE A 335 -2.40 -3.31 -9.63
N LEU A 336 -3.05 -2.14 -9.58
CA LEU A 336 -3.67 -1.54 -10.76
C LEU A 336 -2.62 -1.18 -11.82
N TYR A 337 -1.44 -0.71 -11.40
CA TYR A 337 -0.32 -0.46 -12.29
C TYR A 337 0.07 -1.71 -13.09
N GLU A 338 0.27 -2.85 -12.42
CA GLU A 338 0.65 -4.08 -13.11
C GLU A 338 -0.50 -4.65 -13.95
N LEU A 339 -1.74 -4.59 -13.47
CA LEU A 339 -2.89 -5.04 -14.25
C LEU A 339 -3.07 -4.25 -15.55
N VAL A 340 -2.83 -2.94 -15.55
CA VAL A 340 -2.90 -2.12 -16.77
C VAL A 340 -1.78 -2.47 -17.75
N ARG A 341 -0.61 -2.87 -17.25
CA ARG A 341 0.51 -3.37 -18.09
C ARG A 341 0.28 -4.79 -18.61
N HIS A 342 -0.58 -5.54 -17.93
CA HIS A 342 -0.89 -6.94 -18.18
C HIS A 342 -2.41 -7.17 -18.34
N PRO A 343 -3.06 -6.65 -19.41
CA PRO A 343 -4.51 -6.75 -19.59
C PRO A 343 -5.04 -8.19 -19.60
N GLU A 344 -4.22 -9.17 -19.97
CA GLU A 344 -4.53 -10.59 -19.89
C GLU A 344 -4.86 -11.05 -18.46
N GLN A 345 -4.24 -10.43 -17.45
CA GLN A 345 -4.49 -10.72 -16.05
C GLN A 345 -5.81 -10.10 -15.57
N ILE A 346 -6.21 -8.95 -16.14
CA ILE A 346 -7.55 -8.39 -15.89
C ILE A 346 -8.62 -9.34 -16.41
N ALA A 347 -8.46 -9.88 -17.62
CA ALA A 347 -9.40 -10.83 -18.19
C ALA A 347 -9.56 -12.08 -17.31
N ARG A 348 -8.45 -12.67 -16.86
CA ARG A 348 -8.46 -13.82 -15.93
C ARG A 348 -9.13 -13.51 -14.60
N LEU A 349 -8.85 -12.34 -14.00
CA LEU A 349 -9.52 -11.94 -12.77
C LEU A 349 -11.03 -11.79 -12.96
N ARG A 350 -11.47 -11.22 -14.09
CA ARG A 350 -12.90 -11.08 -14.38
C ARG A 350 -13.57 -12.43 -14.57
N GLU A 351 -12.92 -13.35 -15.29
CA GLU A 351 -13.40 -14.74 -15.44
C GLU A 351 -13.51 -15.45 -14.09
N GLU A 352 -12.50 -15.32 -13.23
CA GLU A 352 -12.48 -15.95 -11.91
C GLU A 352 -13.58 -15.42 -10.98
N VAL A 353 -13.93 -14.14 -11.10
CA VAL A 353 -14.88 -13.46 -10.21
C VAL A 353 -16.31 -13.44 -10.75
N GLU A 354 -16.52 -13.69 -12.06
CA GLU A 354 -17.83 -13.72 -12.74
C GLU A 354 -18.92 -14.52 -11.99
N PRO A 355 -18.64 -15.71 -11.41
CA PRO A 355 -19.64 -16.50 -10.68
C PRO A 355 -20.23 -15.83 -9.43
N PHE A 356 -19.61 -14.74 -8.96
CA PHE A 356 -19.98 -14.01 -7.74
C PHE A 356 -20.63 -12.65 -8.04
N VAL A 357 -20.24 -11.98 -9.14
CA VAL A 357 -20.69 -10.62 -9.47
C VAL A 357 -22.20 -10.56 -9.81
N GLY A 358 -22.76 -11.66 -10.33
CA GLY A 358 -24.19 -11.72 -10.70
C GLY A 358 -25.18 -11.99 -9.57
N LYS A 359 -24.70 -12.25 -8.33
CA LYS A 359 -25.55 -12.73 -7.21
C LYS A 359 -25.87 -11.67 -6.16
N GLY A 360 -25.42 -10.44 -6.33
CA GLY A 360 -25.57 -9.36 -5.35
C GLY A 360 -24.21 -8.74 -4.99
N GLU A 361 -24.09 -8.23 -3.77
CA GLU A 361 -22.82 -7.72 -3.26
C GLU A 361 -21.83 -8.88 -3.04
N VAL A 362 -20.67 -8.81 -3.70
CA VAL A 362 -19.60 -9.81 -3.57
C VAL A 362 -18.95 -9.68 -2.20
N LEU A 363 -19.11 -10.69 -1.35
CA LEU A 363 -18.53 -10.68 -0.02
C LEU A 363 -17.07 -11.13 -0.06
N GLY A 364 -16.27 -10.63 0.87
CA GLY A 364 -14.88 -10.99 1.06
C GLY A 364 -14.70 -12.47 1.35
N SER A 365 -15.67 -13.12 1.99
CA SER A 365 -15.70 -14.57 2.19
C SER A 365 -15.81 -15.36 0.89
N ASP A 366 -16.53 -14.81 -0.10
CA ASP A 366 -16.79 -15.47 -1.38
C ASP A 366 -15.52 -15.53 -2.23
N ILE A 367 -14.70 -14.49 -2.13
CA ILE A 367 -13.50 -14.29 -2.95
C ILE A 367 -12.19 -14.57 -2.19
N ALA A 368 -12.25 -14.93 -0.91
CA ALA A 368 -11.07 -15.09 -0.06
C ALA A 368 -10.09 -16.16 -0.57
N LEU A 369 -10.61 -17.19 -1.24
CA LEU A 369 -9.88 -18.37 -1.70
C LEU A 369 -9.64 -18.40 -3.21
N LEU A 370 -9.93 -17.30 -3.92
CA LEU A 370 -9.69 -17.21 -5.36
C LEU A 370 -8.18 -17.15 -5.65
N ASP A 371 -7.70 -18.10 -6.42
CA ASP A 371 -6.27 -18.35 -6.62
C ASP A 371 -5.61 -17.21 -7.38
N HIS A 372 -6.21 -16.76 -8.48
CA HIS A 372 -5.66 -15.72 -9.34
C HIS A 372 -5.73 -14.35 -8.66
N LEU A 373 -6.85 -14.02 -8.01
CA LEU A 373 -6.98 -12.81 -7.18
C LEU A 373 -5.89 -12.71 -6.11
N ASN A 374 -5.66 -13.79 -5.36
CA ASN A 374 -4.60 -13.83 -4.35
C ASN A 374 -3.20 -13.84 -4.99
N GLY A 375 -3.04 -14.48 -6.15
CA GLY A 375 -1.80 -14.48 -6.93
C GLY A 375 -1.41 -13.07 -7.36
N VAL A 376 -2.34 -12.28 -7.89
CA VAL A 376 -2.12 -10.87 -8.28
C VAL A 376 -1.72 -10.02 -7.09
N ILE A 377 -2.44 -10.15 -5.96
CA ILE A 377 -2.12 -9.40 -4.74
C ILE A 377 -0.71 -9.77 -4.22
N ASN A 378 -0.40 -11.07 -4.16
CA ASN A 378 0.90 -11.52 -3.66
C ASN A 378 2.04 -11.12 -4.58
N GLU A 379 1.84 -11.17 -5.91
CA GLU A 379 2.85 -10.77 -6.88
C GLU A 379 3.12 -9.27 -6.84
N ALA A 380 2.08 -8.46 -6.70
CA ALA A 380 2.23 -7.02 -6.49
C ALA A 380 2.97 -6.72 -5.17
N LEU A 381 2.67 -7.44 -4.08
CA LEU A 381 3.39 -7.29 -2.81
C LEU A 381 4.86 -7.76 -2.88
N ARG A 382 5.18 -8.73 -3.74
CA ARG A 382 6.55 -9.20 -3.99
C ARG A 382 7.37 -8.14 -4.74
N MET A 383 6.79 -7.56 -5.79
CA MET A 383 7.46 -6.56 -6.63
C MET A 383 7.47 -5.17 -5.98
N TYR A 384 6.41 -4.79 -5.29
CA TYR A 384 6.23 -3.48 -4.66
C TYR A 384 5.91 -3.62 -3.17
N PRO A 385 6.83 -4.18 -2.37
CA PRO A 385 6.61 -4.27 -0.94
C PRO A 385 6.48 -2.88 -0.34
N VAL A 386 5.41 -2.66 0.44
CA VAL A 386 5.14 -1.37 1.09
C VAL A 386 6.33 -0.92 1.93
N VAL A 387 7.00 -1.84 2.64
CA VAL A 387 8.25 -1.57 3.36
C VAL A 387 9.40 -2.24 2.61
N PRO A 388 10.16 -1.50 1.78
CA PRO A 388 11.12 -2.11 0.86
C PRO A 388 12.41 -2.61 1.53
N GLY A 389 12.87 -1.96 2.60
CA GLY A 389 14.15 -2.29 3.26
C GLY A 389 14.17 -2.22 4.80
N ALA A 390 13.18 -1.56 5.42
CA ALA A 390 13.29 -0.99 6.77
C ALA A 390 12.61 -1.82 7.88
N LEU A 391 13.06 -3.05 8.11
CA LEU A 391 12.61 -3.89 9.24
C LEU A 391 13.79 -4.31 10.12
N TRP A 392 14.50 -3.34 10.69
CA TRP A 392 15.69 -3.63 11.48
C TRP A 392 15.40 -4.44 12.74
N ARG A 393 16.21 -5.46 12.97
CA ARG A 393 16.21 -6.26 14.18
C ARG A 393 17.59 -6.25 14.80
N LYS A 394 17.66 -6.49 16.10
CA LYS A 394 18.89 -6.64 16.85
C LYS A 394 19.10 -8.11 17.16
N THR A 395 20.26 -8.65 16.80
CA THR A 395 20.65 -10.02 17.15
C THR A 395 20.85 -10.15 18.67
N PRO A 396 20.59 -11.32 19.27
CA PRO A 396 20.88 -11.56 20.68
C PRO A 396 22.39 -11.56 20.92
N ALA A 397 22.84 -11.59 22.18
CA ALA A 397 24.27 -11.50 22.52
C ALA A 397 25.11 -12.63 21.91
N GLU A 398 24.54 -13.82 21.79
CA GLU A 398 25.15 -15.01 21.18
C GLU A 398 25.16 -14.99 19.64
N GLY A 399 24.53 -14.01 19.00
CA GLY A 399 24.41 -13.93 17.54
C GLY A 399 23.35 -14.86 16.94
N ILE A 400 23.36 -15.01 15.62
CA ILE A 400 22.47 -15.92 14.87
C ILE A 400 23.22 -16.65 13.77
N GLN A 401 22.62 -17.70 13.22
CA GLN A 401 23.13 -18.43 12.06
C GLN A 401 22.27 -18.16 10.82
N VAL A 402 22.92 -17.85 9.70
CA VAL A 402 22.27 -17.66 8.40
C VAL A 402 23.08 -18.41 7.37
N GLU A 403 22.54 -19.51 6.84
CA GLU A 403 23.21 -20.32 5.80
C GLU A 403 24.65 -20.72 6.16
N GLY A 404 24.88 -21.18 7.40
CA GLY A 404 26.22 -21.57 7.87
C GLY A 404 27.14 -20.38 8.18
N VAL A 405 26.73 -19.15 7.92
CA VAL A 405 27.43 -17.93 8.32
C VAL A 405 26.96 -17.49 9.70
N HIS A 406 27.90 -17.39 10.64
CA HIS A 406 27.63 -16.83 11.96
C HIS A 406 27.58 -15.31 11.91
N ILE A 407 26.42 -14.74 12.24
CA ILE A 407 26.23 -13.31 12.42
C ILE A 407 26.44 -12.97 13.90
N PRO A 408 27.41 -12.10 14.25
CA PRO A 408 27.70 -11.76 15.64
C PRO A 408 26.51 -11.16 16.39
N GLY A 409 26.59 -11.20 17.73
CA GLY A 409 25.58 -10.61 18.60
C GLY A 409 25.61 -9.09 18.66
N GLU A 410 24.50 -8.50 19.13
CA GLU A 410 24.31 -7.05 19.25
C GLU A 410 24.42 -6.28 17.92
N MET A 411 24.15 -6.94 16.79
CA MET A 411 24.18 -6.36 15.45
C MET A 411 22.78 -5.99 14.98
N THR A 412 22.67 -4.91 14.21
CA THR A 412 21.46 -4.58 13.48
C THR A 412 21.40 -5.37 12.18
N VAL A 413 20.32 -6.10 11.94
CA VAL A 413 20.13 -6.92 10.75
C VAL A 413 18.77 -6.63 10.11
N SER A 414 18.68 -6.70 8.78
CA SER A 414 17.40 -6.67 8.06
C SER A 414 17.43 -7.49 6.78
N CYS A 415 16.25 -7.91 6.30
CA CYS A 415 16.10 -8.53 4.99
C CYS A 415 15.29 -7.62 4.05
N PRO A 416 15.94 -6.90 3.11
CA PRO A 416 15.26 -5.91 2.28
C PRO A 416 14.34 -6.59 1.25
N GLN A 417 13.04 -6.59 1.53
CA GLN A 417 12.04 -7.30 0.73
C GLN A 417 12.01 -6.85 -0.74
N TYR A 418 12.31 -5.58 -1.04
CA TYR A 418 12.37 -5.10 -2.42
C TYR A 418 13.47 -5.78 -3.24
N VAL A 419 14.63 -6.00 -2.62
CA VAL A 419 15.78 -6.65 -3.24
C VAL A 419 15.56 -8.17 -3.29
N MET A 420 15.05 -8.76 -2.20
CA MET A 420 14.73 -10.19 -2.16
C MET A 420 13.65 -10.56 -3.19
N GLY A 421 12.62 -9.73 -3.35
CA GLY A 421 11.60 -9.88 -4.37
C GLY A 421 12.21 -9.97 -5.78
N ARG A 422 13.28 -9.21 -6.03
CA ARG A 422 14.01 -9.15 -7.31
C ARG A 422 15.24 -10.05 -7.38
N SER A 423 15.40 -10.98 -6.43
CA SER A 423 16.58 -11.83 -6.37
C SER A 423 16.33 -13.18 -7.00
N GLU A 424 17.20 -13.56 -7.94
CA GLU A 424 17.28 -14.93 -8.47
C GLU A 424 17.62 -15.97 -7.39
N LEU A 425 18.09 -15.57 -6.20
CA LEU A 425 18.22 -16.50 -5.08
C LEU A 425 16.85 -16.91 -4.51
N CYS A 426 15.83 -16.07 -4.67
CA CYS A 426 14.52 -16.27 -4.04
C CYS A 426 13.43 -16.69 -5.05
N TYR A 427 13.45 -16.13 -6.26
CA TYR A 427 12.42 -16.33 -7.29
C TYR A 427 13.08 -16.51 -8.66
N ALA A 428 12.57 -17.44 -9.47
CA ALA A 428 12.91 -17.49 -10.89
C ALA A 428 12.15 -16.42 -11.66
N GLN A 429 12.80 -15.78 -12.64
CA GLN A 429 12.26 -14.65 -13.40
C GLN A 429 11.70 -13.57 -12.46
N PRO A 430 12.53 -13.04 -11.55
CA PRO A 430 12.08 -12.23 -10.43
C PRO A 430 11.61 -10.82 -10.88
N ASP A 431 12.02 -10.36 -12.06
CA ASP A 431 11.59 -9.06 -12.58
C ASP A 431 10.27 -9.13 -13.37
N GLU A 432 9.76 -10.34 -13.66
CA GLU A 432 8.50 -10.56 -14.37
C GLU A 432 7.31 -10.62 -13.42
N PHE A 433 6.18 -10.01 -13.81
CA PHE A 433 4.92 -10.06 -13.06
C PHE A 433 4.15 -11.34 -13.43
N ILE A 434 4.26 -12.37 -12.58
CA ILE A 434 3.67 -13.70 -12.83
C ILE A 434 2.78 -14.10 -11.64
N PRO A 435 1.50 -13.66 -11.58
CA PRO A 435 0.54 -14.09 -10.56
C PRO A 435 0.44 -15.63 -10.40
N GLU A 436 0.60 -16.36 -11.49
CA GLU A 436 0.55 -17.81 -11.55
C GLU A 436 1.63 -18.51 -10.71
N ARG A 437 2.71 -17.81 -10.34
CA ARG A 437 3.77 -18.40 -9.49
C ARG A 437 3.25 -18.86 -8.12
N TRP A 438 2.14 -18.28 -7.67
CA TRP A 438 1.61 -18.53 -6.33
C TRP A 438 0.74 -19.79 -6.25
N TYR A 439 0.11 -20.20 -7.35
CA TYR A 439 -0.89 -21.27 -7.35
C TYR A 439 -0.71 -22.29 -8.48
N LYS A 440 -0.10 -21.93 -9.62
CA LYS A 440 0.06 -22.79 -10.80
C LYS A 440 1.51 -23.22 -11.04
N TYR A 441 2.49 -22.35 -10.82
CA TYR A 441 3.91 -22.60 -11.07
C TYR A 441 4.76 -22.45 -9.79
N PRO A 442 4.60 -23.35 -8.81
CA PRO A 442 5.26 -23.21 -7.51
C PRO A 442 6.79 -23.23 -7.59
N ASP A 443 7.38 -23.88 -8.60
CA ASP A 443 8.83 -23.97 -8.79
C ASP A 443 9.48 -22.61 -9.12
N LEU A 444 8.67 -21.62 -9.55
CA LEU A 444 9.15 -20.25 -9.74
C LEU A 444 9.44 -19.54 -8.40
N ILE A 445 9.03 -20.11 -7.27
CA ILE A 445 9.37 -19.65 -5.92
C ILE A 445 10.39 -20.62 -5.35
N LYS A 446 11.68 -20.28 -5.44
CA LYS A 446 12.79 -21.13 -4.95
C LYS A 446 12.71 -21.31 -3.44
N HIS A 447 12.35 -20.23 -2.73
CA HIS A 447 12.20 -20.26 -1.27
C HIS A 447 10.99 -19.44 -0.81
N ARG A 448 9.90 -20.12 -0.41
CA ARG A 448 8.68 -19.47 0.11
C ARG A 448 8.93 -18.58 1.33
N SER A 449 9.95 -18.89 2.13
CA SER A 449 10.33 -18.09 3.30
C SER A 449 10.80 -16.68 2.93
N ALA A 450 11.21 -16.44 1.68
CA ALA A 450 11.62 -15.12 1.20
C ALA A 450 10.44 -14.13 1.09
N PHE A 451 9.21 -14.62 1.05
CA PHE A 451 8.01 -13.79 0.93
C PHE A 451 7.46 -13.43 2.31
N ALA A 452 7.78 -12.23 2.80
CA ALA A 452 7.32 -11.75 4.11
C ALA A 452 6.76 -10.32 4.06
N PRO A 453 5.80 -9.99 3.18
CA PRO A 453 5.26 -8.62 3.06
C PRO A 453 4.55 -8.13 4.33
N PHE A 454 4.08 -9.05 5.18
CA PHE A 454 3.45 -8.76 6.47
C PHE A 454 4.37 -9.06 7.66
N SER A 455 5.68 -9.26 7.43
CA SER A 455 6.63 -9.82 8.41
C SER A 455 6.19 -11.20 8.94
N LEU A 456 7.07 -11.85 9.70
CA LEU A 456 6.79 -13.10 10.39
C LEU A 456 6.88 -12.92 11.92
N GLY A 457 6.56 -14.00 12.64
CA GLY A 457 6.81 -14.14 14.08
C GLY A 457 6.02 -13.17 14.97
N PRO A 458 6.53 -12.88 16.19
CA PRO A 458 5.79 -12.09 17.19
C PRO A 458 5.50 -10.66 16.74
N TYR A 459 6.31 -10.11 15.83
CA TYR A 459 6.17 -8.76 15.29
C TYR A 459 5.45 -8.71 13.93
N ASN A 460 4.78 -9.78 13.51
CA ASN A 460 4.01 -9.78 12.27
C ASN A 460 2.89 -8.73 12.27
N CYS A 461 2.46 -8.31 11.08
CA CYS A 461 1.39 -7.34 10.91
C CYS A 461 0.08 -7.88 11.50
N ILE A 462 -0.48 -7.16 12.48
CA ILE A 462 -1.78 -7.52 13.06
C ILE A 462 -2.93 -7.26 12.09
N GLY A 463 -2.78 -6.25 11.25
CA GLY A 463 -3.78 -5.82 10.28
C GLY A 463 -3.88 -6.71 9.05
N ARG A 464 -3.08 -7.79 8.93
CA ARG A 464 -3.06 -8.65 7.73
C ARG A 464 -4.46 -9.13 7.30
N PRO A 465 -5.34 -9.63 8.18
CA PRO A 465 -6.68 -10.06 7.77
C PRO A 465 -7.52 -8.91 7.20
N LEU A 466 -7.48 -7.74 7.84
CA LEU A 466 -8.19 -6.54 7.39
C LEU A 466 -7.65 -6.02 6.06
N ALA A 467 -6.32 -5.96 5.92
CA ALA A 467 -5.67 -5.52 4.69
C ALA A 467 -6.05 -6.43 3.51
N LEU A 468 -5.98 -7.75 3.68
CA LEU A 468 -6.34 -8.70 2.62
C LEU A 468 -7.83 -8.62 2.27
N LEU A 469 -8.72 -8.46 3.25
CA LEU A 469 -10.14 -8.21 2.99
C LEU A 469 -10.31 -6.96 2.11
N ASN A 470 -9.74 -5.84 2.54
CA ASN A 470 -9.89 -4.56 1.86
C ASN A 470 -9.27 -4.58 0.44
N LEU A 471 -8.10 -5.19 0.28
CA LEU A 471 -7.44 -5.35 -1.02
C LEU A 471 -8.30 -6.15 -1.99
N ARG A 472 -8.81 -7.32 -1.57
CA ARG A 472 -9.61 -8.21 -2.42
C ARG A 472 -10.91 -7.56 -2.85
N THR A 473 -11.72 -7.08 -1.90
CA THR A 473 -13.06 -6.55 -2.21
C THR A 473 -12.97 -5.25 -3.01
N THR A 474 -12.00 -4.38 -2.70
CA THR A 474 -11.81 -3.13 -3.44
C THR A 474 -11.31 -3.40 -4.86
N LEU A 475 -10.33 -4.30 -5.03
CA LEU A 475 -9.82 -4.66 -6.34
C LEU A 475 -10.92 -5.25 -7.22
N VAL A 476 -11.65 -6.25 -6.70
CA VAL A 476 -12.78 -6.86 -7.41
C VAL A 476 -13.78 -5.81 -7.86
N LYS A 477 -14.15 -4.89 -6.98
CA LYS A 477 -15.13 -3.83 -7.29
C LYS A 477 -14.62 -2.87 -8.37
N LEU A 478 -13.33 -2.55 -8.38
CA LEU A 478 -12.72 -1.69 -9.40
C LEU A 478 -12.69 -2.38 -10.76
N ILE A 479 -12.16 -3.61 -10.84
CA ILE A 479 -11.98 -4.32 -12.13
C ILE A 479 -13.30 -4.80 -12.74
N THR A 480 -14.35 -5.02 -11.93
CA THR A 480 -15.67 -5.42 -12.42
C THR A 480 -16.51 -4.22 -12.85
N THR A 481 -16.20 -3.03 -12.35
CA THR A 481 -16.93 -1.79 -12.67
C THR A 481 -16.30 -1.01 -13.83
N PHE A 482 -14.98 -1.05 -13.97
CA PHE A 482 -14.24 -0.26 -14.95
C PHE A 482 -13.37 -1.12 -15.85
N ASP A 483 -13.37 -0.79 -17.14
CA ASP A 483 -12.26 -1.09 -18.05
C ASP A 483 -11.15 -0.07 -17.75
N VAL A 484 -9.98 -0.55 -17.29
CA VAL A 484 -8.85 0.29 -16.88
C VAL A 484 -7.74 0.26 -17.90
N GLY A 485 -7.14 1.42 -18.17
CA GLY A 485 -6.00 1.59 -19.06
C GLY A 485 -5.23 2.87 -18.73
N PHE A 486 -4.00 3.01 -19.24
CA PHE A 486 -3.26 4.27 -19.10
C PHE A 486 -4.00 5.42 -19.80
N ALA A 487 -3.95 6.61 -19.21
CA ALA A 487 -4.42 7.82 -19.86
C ALA A 487 -3.58 8.19 -21.09
N LEU A 488 -4.17 9.00 -21.98
CA LEU A 488 -3.46 9.47 -23.18
C LEU A 488 -2.18 10.22 -22.77
N GLY A 489 -1.03 9.76 -23.27
CA GLY A 489 0.28 10.34 -22.95
C GLY A 489 0.93 9.81 -21.66
N GLU A 490 0.25 8.93 -20.92
CA GLU A 490 0.82 8.20 -19.78
C GLU A 490 1.30 6.83 -20.25
N ASP A 491 2.50 6.43 -19.80
CA ASP A 491 3.10 5.13 -20.11
C ASP A 491 3.49 4.34 -18.85
N GLY A 492 3.22 4.90 -17.67
CA GLY A 492 3.46 4.29 -16.38
C GLY A 492 4.95 4.18 -16.00
N ARG A 493 5.90 4.64 -16.83
CA ARG A 493 7.33 4.53 -16.48
C ARG A 493 7.68 5.39 -15.28
N ALA A 494 7.08 6.57 -15.19
CA ALA A 494 7.28 7.49 -14.08
C ALA A 494 6.82 6.91 -12.73
N PHE A 495 5.83 6.01 -12.74
CA PHE A 495 5.26 5.37 -11.54
C PHE A 495 6.34 4.68 -10.70
N VAL A 496 7.17 3.86 -11.36
CA VAL A 496 8.24 3.08 -10.72
C VAL A 496 9.56 3.85 -10.69
N GLN A 497 9.95 4.50 -11.79
CA GLN A 497 11.24 5.20 -11.88
C GLN A 497 11.36 6.33 -10.84
N GLN A 498 10.25 6.92 -10.44
CA GLN A 498 10.21 8.02 -9.49
C GLN A 498 9.71 7.60 -8.11
N ALA A 499 9.55 6.30 -7.86
CA ALA A 499 9.16 5.79 -6.55
C ALA A 499 10.18 6.19 -5.47
N GLN A 500 9.71 6.68 -4.33
CA GLN A 500 10.54 7.13 -3.22
C GLN A 500 10.41 6.16 -2.05
N ASP A 501 11.51 5.91 -1.35
CA ASP A 501 11.54 5.12 -0.12
C ASP A 501 11.59 6.07 1.08
N ASN A 502 10.41 6.29 1.65
CA ASN A 502 10.18 7.14 2.81
C ASN A 502 9.91 6.30 4.06
N PHE A 503 10.66 5.21 4.26
CA PHE A 503 10.31 4.04 5.09
C PHE A 503 9.21 3.16 4.48
N VAL A 504 8.22 3.79 3.83
CA VAL A 504 7.30 3.14 2.90
C VAL A 504 7.61 3.51 1.45
N LEU A 505 7.37 2.59 0.53
CA LEU A 505 7.56 2.81 -0.90
C LEU A 505 6.43 3.69 -1.46
N VAL A 506 6.69 4.98 -1.61
CA VAL A 506 5.77 5.95 -2.20
C VAL A 506 5.89 5.91 -3.72
N LEU A 507 4.86 5.42 -4.38
CA LEU A 507 4.75 5.37 -5.84
C LEU A 507 4.28 6.73 -6.37
N ARG A 508 4.68 7.09 -7.60
CA ARG A 508 4.23 8.34 -8.23
C ARG A 508 2.76 8.24 -8.65
N GLU A 509 2.12 9.38 -8.91
CA GLU A 509 0.77 9.46 -9.46
C GLU A 509 0.71 8.75 -10.82
N ILE A 510 -0.42 8.11 -11.08
CA ILE A 510 -0.69 7.42 -12.33
C ILE A 510 -2.10 7.78 -12.78
N LEU A 511 -2.18 8.30 -14.01
CA LEU A 511 -3.45 8.64 -14.63
C LEU A 511 -4.01 7.42 -15.36
N LEU A 512 -5.16 6.93 -14.93
CA LEU A 512 -5.91 5.88 -15.60
C LEU A 512 -7.21 6.42 -16.20
N LEU A 513 -7.66 5.78 -17.28
CA LEU A 513 -8.98 5.97 -17.85
C LEU A 513 -9.95 4.95 -17.23
N PRO A 514 -10.99 5.40 -16.51
CA PRO A 514 -12.11 4.56 -16.14
C PRO A 514 -13.09 4.50 -17.33
N SER A 515 -12.92 3.55 -18.25
CA SER A 515 -13.97 3.30 -19.24
C SER A 515 -15.14 2.58 -18.55
N SER A 516 -16.28 3.24 -18.42
CA SER A 516 -17.55 2.68 -17.93
C SER A 516 -18.36 1.98 -19.01
N ILE A 517 -17.87 2.01 -20.26
CA ILE A 517 -18.50 1.36 -21.40
C ILE A 517 -17.82 0.02 -21.58
N ASN A 518 -18.57 -1.08 -21.39
CA ASN A 518 -18.19 -2.45 -21.74
C ASN A 518 -17.73 -2.51 -23.21
N LEU A 519 -16.47 -2.18 -23.47
CA LEU A 519 -15.90 -2.16 -24.82
C LEU A 519 -15.70 -3.58 -25.36
N PHE A 520 -15.81 -4.60 -24.49
CA PHE A 520 -15.77 -6.01 -24.86
C PHE A 520 -16.79 -6.43 -25.91
N GLN A 521 -17.93 -5.73 -26.05
CA GLN A 521 -18.86 -5.99 -27.16
C GLN A 521 -18.47 -5.27 -28.47
N SER A 522 -17.68 -4.19 -28.41
CA SER A 522 -17.33 -3.39 -29.58
C SER A 522 -16.04 -3.88 -30.27
N THR A 523 -15.08 -4.44 -29.51
CA THR A 523 -13.81 -4.93 -30.08
C THR A 523 -13.99 -6.14 -31.00
N TYR A 524 -14.99 -7.00 -30.72
CA TYR A 524 -15.35 -8.11 -31.61
C TYR A 524 -15.95 -7.63 -32.94
N ILE A 525 -16.67 -6.51 -32.94
CA ILE A 525 -17.21 -5.88 -34.16
C ILE A 525 -16.07 -5.28 -34.98
N PHE A 526 -15.09 -4.64 -34.32
CA PHE A 526 -13.93 -4.05 -34.99
C PHE A 526 -13.01 -5.10 -35.65
N PHE A 527 -12.80 -6.25 -35.01
CA PHE A 527 -11.98 -7.33 -35.57
C PHE A 527 -12.64 -8.01 -36.79
N PHE A 528 -13.97 -8.15 -36.81
CA PHE A 528 -14.69 -8.70 -37.97
C PHE A 528 -14.71 -7.74 -39.17
N ILE A 529 -14.78 -6.42 -38.92
CA ILE A 529 -14.72 -5.40 -39.98
C ILE A 529 -13.32 -5.35 -40.61
N ILE A 530 -12.25 -5.44 -39.82
CA ILE A 530 -10.88 -5.45 -40.36
C ILE A 530 -10.57 -6.76 -41.10
N LYS A 531 -11.09 -7.90 -40.65
CA LYS A 531 -10.92 -9.18 -41.34
C LYS A 531 -11.69 -9.22 -42.67
N GLY A 532 -12.92 -8.69 -42.70
CA GLY A 532 -13.71 -8.56 -43.94
C GLY A 532 -13.12 -7.59 -44.97
N ILE A 533 -12.42 -6.55 -44.52
CA ILE A 533 -11.73 -5.59 -45.40
C ILE A 533 -10.39 -6.15 -45.93
N ARG A 534 -9.76 -7.09 -45.20
CA ARG A 534 -8.47 -7.69 -45.59
C ARG A 534 -8.61 -8.77 -46.67
N ASP A 535 -9.76 -9.44 -46.73
CA ASP A 535 -9.98 -10.57 -47.64
C ASP A 535 -10.80 -10.21 -48.91
N GLY A 536 -11.12 -8.93 -49.12
CA GLY A 536 -11.92 -8.46 -50.27
C GLY A 536 -11.08 -8.02 -51.46
N ASN A 537 -10.61 -8.98 -52.28
CA ASN A 537 -10.12 -8.72 -53.63
C ASN A 537 -11.02 -9.38 -54.69
N ASP A 538 -12.33 -9.20 -54.55
CA ASP A 538 -13.29 -9.65 -55.55
C ASP A 538 -14.32 -8.54 -55.83
N LYS A 539 -14.45 -8.16 -57.10
CA LYS A 539 -15.17 -6.95 -57.53
C LYS A 539 -16.69 -7.12 -57.64
N ASP A 540 -17.26 -8.28 -57.33
CA ASP A 540 -18.66 -8.58 -57.69
C ASP A 540 -19.59 -9.02 -56.53
N SER A 541 -19.24 -8.75 -55.27
CA SER A 541 -20.13 -9.08 -54.13
C SER A 541 -20.53 -7.85 -53.32
N LEU A 542 -21.29 -6.94 -53.96
CA LEU A 542 -22.05 -5.87 -53.31
C LEU A 542 -23.53 -6.27 -53.25
N LEU A 543 -23.84 -7.28 -52.45
CA LEU A 543 -25.20 -7.56 -51.99
C LEU A 543 -25.24 -7.34 -50.47
N LEU A 544 -25.80 -6.19 -50.10
CA LEU A 544 -26.20 -5.85 -48.74
C LEU A 544 -27.13 -6.94 -48.18
N PRO A 545 -26.85 -7.52 -46.99
CA PRO A 545 -27.89 -8.21 -46.23
C PRO A 545 -28.67 -7.15 -45.45
N SER A 546 -29.87 -6.88 -45.96
CA SER A 546 -31.00 -6.37 -45.20
C SER A 546 -31.19 -7.18 -43.90
N ALA A 547 -31.40 -6.47 -42.79
CA ALA A 547 -31.93 -6.97 -41.52
C ALA A 547 -31.10 -7.98 -40.71
N VAL A 548 -30.31 -7.48 -39.75
CA VAL A 548 -29.97 -8.22 -38.53
C VAL A 548 -31.01 -7.85 -37.46
N PHE A 549 -31.95 -8.76 -37.20
CA PHE A 549 -32.81 -8.70 -36.02
C PHE A 549 -32.04 -9.26 -34.81
N ILE A 550 -31.79 -8.41 -33.80
CA ILE A 550 -31.34 -8.87 -32.48
C ILE A 550 -32.59 -9.02 -31.61
N GLN A 551 -32.90 -10.26 -31.24
CA GLN A 551 -33.95 -10.57 -30.28
C GLN A 551 -33.36 -10.49 -28.87
N THR A 552 -33.50 -9.34 -28.20
CA THR A 552 -33.24 -9.23 -26.75
C THR A 552 -34.48 -9.69 -25.99
N LYS A 553 -34.35 -10.68 -25.10
CA LYS A 553 -35.35 -10.89 -24.05
C LYS A 553 -35.34 -9.64 -23.17
N ASN A 554 -36.39 -8.83 -23.30
CA ASN A 554 -36.72 -7.63 -22.53
C ASN A 554 -35.80 -6.40 -22.68
N LYS A 555 -35.96 -5.67 -23.80
CA LYS A 555 -36.28 -4.22 -23.88
C LYS A 555 -36.00 -3.70 -25.31
N ARG A 556 -36.95 -2.98 -25.90
CA ARG A 556 -36.78 -2.31 -27.22
C ARG A 556 -35.75 -1.18 -27.08
N VAL A 557 -34.69 -1.20 -27.88
CA VAL A 557 -33.74 -0.09 -28.04
C VAL A 557 -33.90 0.47 -29.45
N GLY A 558 -34.11 1.79 -29.54
CA GLY A 558 -34.25 2.53 -30.80
C GLY A 558 -32.93 2.60 -31.59
N ARG A 559 -33.04 2.75 -32.91
CA ARG A 559 -31.91 2.82 -33.86
C ARG A 559 -30.97 3.99 -33.53
N ILE A 560 -29.66 3.72 -33.53
CA ILE A 560 -28.57 4.72 -33.43
C ILE A 560 -28.10 5.04 -34.87
N PRO A 561 -28.35 6.23 -35.44
CA PRO A 561 -27.91 6.58 -36.80
C PRO A 561 -26.44 7.03 -36.90
N GLU A 562 -25.77 7.26 -35.77
CA GLU A 562 -24.49 8.00 -35.72
C GLU A 562 -23.26 7.19 -36.20
N LEU A 563 -23.33 5.85 -36.23
CA LEU A 563 -22.19 5.02 -36.64
C LEU A 563 -22.01 4.91 -38.17
N PHE A 564 -23.10 5.09 -38.94
CA PHE A 564 -23.05 4.94 -40.40
C PHE A 564 -22.42 6.15 -41.10
N GLU A 565 -22.58 7.36 -40.54
CA GLU A 565 -22.00 8.57 -41.14
C GLU A 565 -20.49 8.68 -40.91
N LEU A 566 -19.99 8.21 -39.76
CA LEU A 566 -18.55 8.20 -39.45
C LEU A 566 -17.75 7.27 -40.39
N LEU A 567 -18.33 6.15 -40.80
CA LEU A 567 -17.72 5.21 -41.76
C LEU A 567 -17.71 5.76 -43.20
N ALA A 568 -18.74 6.51 -43.60
CA ALA A 568 -18.78 7.14 -44.93
C ALA A 568 -17.72 8.25 -45.09
N VAL A 569 -17.46 9.01 -44.02
CA VAL A 569 -16.44 10.07 -44.01
C VAL A 569 -15.03 9.50 -44.14
N VAL A 570 -14.69 8.42 -43.41
CA VAL A 570 -13.35 7.83 -43.42
C VAL A 570 -13.02 7.15 -44.75
N VAL A 571 -14.00 6.48 -45.39
CA VAL A 571 -13.80 5.82 -46.69
C VAL A 571 -13.67 6.86 -47.82
N HIS A 572 -14.38 7.99 -47.76
CA HIS A 572 -14.22 9.08 -48.73
C HIS A 572 -12.88 9.83 -48.56
N TRP A 573 -12.40 9.96 -47.31
CA TRP A 573 -11.12 10.63 -46.98
C TRP A 573 -9.90 9.88 -47.55
N ARG A 574 -9.88 8.54 -47.45
CA ARG A 574 -8.74 7.72 -47.93
C ARG A 574 -8.63 7.70 -49.46
N ARG A 575 -9.74 7.88 -50.19
CA ARG A 575 -9.74 7.89 -51.66
C ARG A 575 -9.27 9.21 -52.27
N ARG A 576 -9.37 10.34 -51.54
CA ARG A 576 -8.89 11.67 -51.99
C ARG A 576 -7.45 11.98 -51.57
N ALA A 577 -7.01 11.51 -50.40
CA ALA A 577 -5.65 11.73 -49.92
C ALA A 577 -4.57 11.03 -50.76
N LEU A 578 -4.93 9.96 -51.49
CA LEU A 578 -3.99 9.23 -52.35
C LEU A 578 -3.69 9.93 -53.69
N ASN A 579 -4.32 11.07 -54.01
CA ASN A 579 -4.24 11.66 -55.36
C ASN A 579 -3.73 13.11 -55.48
N LYS A 580 -3.32 13.81 -54.41
CA LYS A 580 -2.64 15.13 -54.55
C LYS A 580 -1.60 15.38 -53.46
N GLN A 581 -0.36 15.67 -53.89
CA GLN A 581 0.70 16.26 -53.06
C GLN A 581 0.42 17.75 -52.88
N HIS A 582 -0.22 18.19 -51.79
CA HIS A 582 -0.11 19.54 -51.21
C HIS A 582 -0.87 19.54 -49.86
N THR A 583 -0.28 20.12 -48.82
CA THR A 583 -0.79 20.16 -47.44
C THR A 583 -1.70 21.38 -47.22
N GLU A 584 -3.01 21.21 -47.37
CA GLU A 584 -4.01 22.20 -46.91
C GLU A 584 -4.64 21.76 -45.57
N GLY A 585 -4.82 22.70 -44.63
CA GLY A 585 -5.43 22.45 -43.33
C GLY A 585 -6.95 22.65 -43.36
N TRP A 586 -7.69 21.63 -42.90
CA TRP A 586 -9.15 21.68 -42.82
C TRP A 586 -9.63 21.39 -41.39
N GLY A 587 -10.55 22.22 -40.90
CA GLY A 587 -11.16 22.09 -39.57
C GLY A 587 -12.69 22.07 -39.65
N MET A 588 -13.32 21.42 -38.67
CA MET A 588 -14.78 21.38 -38.54
C MET A 588 -15.20 22.17 -37.30
N ALA A 589 -16.14 23.09 -37.47
CA ALA A 589 -16.73 23.88 -36.39
C ALA A 589 -18.24 23.66 -36.33
N THR A 590 -18.79 23.66 -35.13
CA THR A 590 -20.22 23.47 -34.88
C THR A 590 -20.80 24.70 -34.20
N ASP A 591 -21.93 25.18 -34.70
CA ASP A 591 -22.74 26.20 -34.02
C ASP A 591 -24.19 25.70 -33.95
N GLY A 592 -24.62 25.27 -32.76
CA GLY A 592 -25.90 24.60 -32.57
C GLY A 592 -26.01 23.28 -33.36
N HIS A 593 -27.04 23.17 -34.21
CA HIS A 593 -27.34 21.97 -35.00
C HIS A 593 -26.75 22.00 -36.43
N ASP A 594 -25.98 23.03 -36.78
CA ASP A 594 -25.36 23.18 -38.10
C ASP A 594 -23.85 22.95 -38.06
N PHE A 595 -23.34 22.26 -39.09
CA PHE A 595 -21.92 21.99 -39.29
C PHE A 595 -21.33 22.92 -40.36
N TYR A 596 -20.16 23.48 -40.07
CA TYR A 596 -19.40 24.30 -41.00
C TYR A 596 -18.04 23.66 -41.28
N PHE A 597 -17.70 23.57 -42.56
CA PHE A 597 -16.35 23.23 -43.00
C PHE A 597 -15.55 24.51 -43.16
N LEU A 598 -14.45 24.61 -42.42
CA LEU A 598 -13.52 25.72 -42.49
C LEU A 598 -12.31 25.29 -43.31
N ARG A 599 -12.08 26.00 -44.41
CA ARG A 599 -10.84 25.93 -45.19
C ARG A 599 -9.99 27.11 -44.82
N VAL A 600 -8.74 26.86 -44.46
CA VAL A 600 -7.72 27.91 -44.31
C VAL A 600 -6.71 27.70 -45.40
N ASP A 601 -6.52 28.71 -46.24
CA ASP A 601 -5.50 28.68 -47.28
C ASP A 601 -4.11 29.01 -46.73
N ASP A 602 -3.09 28.86 -47.56
CA ASP A 602 -1.69 29.05 -47.20
C ASP A 602 -1.35 30.52 -46.84
N GLN A 603 -2.29 31.46 -47.02
CA GLN A 603 -2.15 32.86 -46.60
C GLN A 603 -2.93 33.19 -45.31
N GLY A 604 -3.56 32.19 -44.68
CA GLY A 604 -4.24 32.33 -43.40
C GLY A 604 -5.65 32.93 -43.50
N GLN A 605 -6.25 33.00 -44.70
CA GLN A 605 -7.65 33.40 -44.86
C GLN A 605 -8.58 32.20 -44.68
N ALA A 606 -9.55 32.34 -43.78
CA ALA A 606 -10.54 31.30 -43.51
C ALA A 606 -11.82 31.52 -44.34
N THR A 607 -12.22 30.51 -45.12
CA THR A 607 -13.50 30.48 -45.83
C THR A 607 -14.39 29.37 -45.26
N SER A 608 -15.64 29.70 -44.92
CA SER A 608 -16.61 28.75 -44.37
C SER A 608 -17.61 28.32 -45.43
N THR A 609 -17.89 27.02 -45.50
CA THR A 609 -18.98 26.47 -46.33
C THR A 609 -19.95 25.72 -45.43
N ARG A 610 -21.24 26.06 -45.48
CA ARG A 610 -22.28 25.44 -44.67
C ARG A 610 -22.59 24.03 -45.18
N GLY A 611 -22.56 23.04 -44.29
CA GLY A 611 -22.99 21.67 -44.57
C GLY A 611 -24.51 21.56 -44.74
N ILE A 612 -24.98 20.55 -45.48
CA ILE A 612 -26.38 20.38 -45.87
C ILE A 612 -27.31 20.26 -44.63
N SER A 613 -28.33 21.13 -44.57
CA SER A 613 -29.40 21.10 -43.57
C SER A 613 -30.41 20.00 -43.88
N CYS A 614 -30.74 19.16 -42.89
CA CYS A 614 -31.79 18.15 -43.01
C CYS A 614 -33.18 18.83 -42.89
N GLY A 615 -33.86 19.02 -44.02
CA GLY A 615 -35.19 19.63 -44.09
C GLY A 615 -36.28 18.77 -43.43
N SER A 616 -37.05 19.37 -42.52
CA SER A 616 -38.26 18.80 -41.95
C SER A 616 -39.44 18.91 -42.93
N GLY A 617 -39.81 17.78 -43.54
CA GLY A 617 -41.04 17.66 -44.32
C GLY A 617 -42.27 17.60 -43.41
N ARG A 618 -43.18 18.59 -43.54
CA ARG A 618 -44.51 18.59 -42.90
C ARG A 618 -45.40 17.52 -43.50
N LEU A 619 -46.14 16.80 -42.65
CA LEU A 619 -47.48 16.29 -42.97
C LEU A 619 -48.43 16.72 -41.85
N HIS A 620 -49.46 17.46 -42.24
CA HIS A 620 -50.61 17.88 -41.42
C HIS A 620 -51.47 16.67 -41.00
N SER A 621 -51.92 16.63 -39.75
CA SER A 621 -53.36 16.61 -39.43
C SER A 621 -53.66 16.61 -37.91
N SER A 622 -54.54 17.54 -37.53
CA SER A 622 -55.61 17.49 -36.51
C SER A 622 -55.32 17.49 -34.98
N ARG A 623 -55.68 18.66 -34.40
CA ARG A 623 -56.56 18.92 -33.23
C ARG A 623 -56.09 18.56 -31.79
N CYS A 624 -55.68 19.61 -31.06
CA CYS A 624 -56.21 20.19 -29.79
C CYS A 624 -56.67 19.30 -28.59
N PRO A 625 -56.72 19.83 -27.34
CA PRO A 625 -55.64 20.30 -26.46
C PRO A 625 -55.86 19.91 -24.96
N ALA A 626 -55.07 20.49 -24.04
CA ALA A 626 -55.31 20.65 -22.59
C ALA A 626 -55.08 19.40 -21.69
N SER A 627 -54.64 19.48 -20.43
CA SER A 627 -54.48 20.56 -19.45
C SER A 627 -53.51 20.13 -18.32
N SER A 628 -53.00 21.13 -17.60
CA SER A 628 -52.60 21.19 -16.17
C SER A 628 -53.15 20.07 -15.25
N SER A 629 -52.56 19.66 -14.13
CA SER A 629 -51.97 20.43 -13.01
C SER A 629 -51.40 19.45 -11.96
N SER A 630 -50.43 19.96 -11.19
CA SER A 630 -50.06 19.66 -9.79
C SER A 630 -50.90 18.68 -8.95
N ALA A 631 -50.21 17.83 -8.17
CA ALA A 631 -50.18 17.89 -6.69
C ALA A 631 -49.86 16.51 -6.04
N ARG A 632 -48.76 16.47 -5.28
CA ARG A 632 -48.58 15.63 -4.06
C ARG A 632 -49.38 16.27 -2.89
N PRO A 633 -49.31 15.84 -1.60
CA PRO A 633 -48.79 14.63 -0.94
C PRO A 633 -49.75 14.07 0.16
N SER A 634 -49.23 13.14 1.00
CA SER A 634 -49.46 12.93 2.46
C SER A 634 -49.85 11.47 2.78
N SER A 635 -48.96 10.67 3.40
CA SER A 635 -48.80 10.41 4.87
C SER A 635 -50.11 9.90 5.50
N SER A 636 -50.22 8.89 6.36
CA SER A 636 -49.33 8.18 7.31
C SER A 636 -50.26 7.25 8.12
N HIS A 637 -49.69 6.22 8.79
CA HIS A 637 -49.99 5.78 10.17
C HIS A 637 -50.42 4.33 10.46
N TYR A 638 -49.74 3.77 11.49
CA TYR A 638 -50.08 2.73 12.49
C TYR A 638 -50.50 1.34 11.96
N GLY A 639 -50.17 0.18 12.56
CA GLY A 639 -49.52 -0.17 13.82
C GLY A 639 -49.91 -1.63 14.15
N SER A 640 -48.92 -2.47 14.47
CA SER A 640 -48.91 -3.64 15.38
C SER A 640 -50.01 -4.74 15.35
N SER A 641 -49.53 -5.96 15.02
CA SER A 641 -49.68 -7.28 15.71
C SER A 641 -51.05 -7.97 15.88
N VAL A 642 -51.12 -9.27 15.53
CA VAL A 642 -51.30 -10.43 16.45
C VAL A 642 -51.18 -11.79 15.70
N CYS A 643 -50.49 -12.72 16.36
CA CYS A 643 -50.32 -14.19 16.28
C CYS A 643 -51.20 -15.09 15.37
N GLY A 644 -50.59 -16.20 14.90
CA GLY A 644 -51.31 -17.42 14.48
C GLY A 644 -50.46 -18.53 13.84
N SER A 645 -49.76 -19.31 14.67
CA SER A 645 -49.36 -20.74 14.57
C SER A 645 -49.42 -21.52 13.23
N ALA A 646 -48.33 -22.25 12.90
CA ALA A 646 -48.38 -23.67 12.52
C ALA A 646 -47.00 -24.35 12.66
N ARG A 647 -46.92 -25.41 13.48
CA ARG A 647 -45.85 -26.43 13.48
C ARG A 647 -46.36 -27.63 12.67
N TYR A 648 -45.50 -28.28 11.88
CA TYR A 648 -45.61 -29.73 11.62
C TYR A 648 -44.23 -30.37 11.47
N TYR A 649 -44.22 -31.65 11.85
CA TYR A 649 -43.15 -32.57 12.20
C TYR A 649 -42.36 -33.15 11.01
N MET A 650 -41.07 -33.43 11.24
CA MET A 650 -40.25 -34.52 10.65
C MET A 650 -40.71 -35.88 11.22
N PRO A 651 -40.42 -37.09 10.64
CA PRO A 651 -39.04 -37.62 10.57
C PRO A 651 -38.70 -38.76 9.57
N CYS A 652 -37.42 -39.18 9.65
CA CYS A 652 -36.78 -40.46 9.26
C CYS A 652 -36.39 -40.70 7.79
N ALA A 653 -35.34 -41.45 7.44
CA ALA A 653 -34.07 -41.90 8.03
C ALA A 653 -33.47 -42.89 7.00
N CYS A 654 -32.17 -42.84 6.70
CA CYS A 654 -31.41 -44.03 6.28
C CYS A 654 -29.91 -43.82 6.52
N CYS A 655 -29.30 -44.90 6.99
CA CYS A 655 -27.98 -45.04 7.60
C CYS A 655 -26.96 -45.64 6.62
N GLY A 656 -25.67 -45.47 6.88
CA GLY A 656 -24.59 -46.10 6.09
C GLY A 656 -23.18 -45.80 6.66
N SER A 657 -22.71 -46.72 7.49
CA SER A 657 -21.54 -46.77 8.39
C SER A 657 -20.11 -46.67 7.81
N SER A 658 -19.26 -46.03 8.64
CA SER A 658 -17.83 -46.23 8.98
C SER A 658 -17.00 -47.43 8.47
N HIS A 659 -15.71 -47.19 8.20
CA HIS A 659 -14.61 -48.10 8.58
C HIS A 659 -13.30 -47.37 8.96
N PHE A 660 -12.69 -47.87 10.04
CA PHE A 660 -11.42 -47.52 10.69
C PHE A 660 -10.21 -48.17 10.01
N PHE A 661 -9.01 -47.56 10.14
CA PHE A 661 -7.78 -48.30 10.44
C PHE A 661 -6.82 -47.46 11.32
N LYS A 662 -6.52 -48.02 12.50
CA LYS A 662 -5.41 -47.68 13.40
C LYS A 662 -4.59 -48.97 13.57
N SER A 663 -3.27 -48.86 13.62
CA SER A 663 -2.34 -49.84 14.21
C SER A 663 -1.47 -49.06 15.22
N SER A 664 -1.69 -49.19 16.54
CA SER A 664 -1.04 -50.13 17.51
C SER A 664 0.49 -50.10 17.48
N ALA A 665 1.27 -50.12 18.57
CA ALA A 665 1.20 -49.84 20.01
C ALA A 665 2.49 -50.47 20.58
N TYR A 666 3.20 -49.83 21.52
CA TYR A 666 3.93 -50.45 22.65
C TYR A 666 4.42 -49.33 23.58
N GLY A 667 3.96 -49.30 24.84
CA GLY A 667 4.50 -48.47 25.94
C GLY A 667 5.46 -49.28 26.82
N PRO A 668 5.59 -49.03 28.14
CA PRO A 668 5.48 -47.77 28.92
C PRO A 668 6.58 -47.64 30.02
N SER A 669 6.74 -46.46 30.65
CA SER A 669 7.10 -46.27 32.09
C SER A 669 7.28 -44.78 32.43
N SER A 670 6.40 -44.18 33.25
CA SER A 670 6.65 -43.69 34.64
C SER A 670 7.74 -42.58 34.75
N THR A 671 7.59 -41.42 35.40
CA THR A 671 6.93 -41.05 36.66
C THR A 671 6.91 -39.52 36.80
N LYS A 672 6.00 -39.04 37.64
CA LYS A 672 5.89 -37.68 38.21
C LYS A 672 7.19 -37.18 38.86
N SER A 673 7.47 -35.87 38.81
CA SER A 673 7.84 -35.09 40.00
C SER A 673 7.69 -33.58 39.79
N SER A 674 6.91 -32.98 40.68
CA SER A 674 6.82 -31.57 41.04
C SER A 674 8.01 -31.10 41.88
N SER A 675 8.45 -29.85 41.71
CA SER A 675 8.91 -28.87 42.73
C SER A 675 9.86 -27.87 42.06
N ALA A 676 9.53 -26.58 41.96
CA ALA A 676 9.84 -25.55 42.97
C ALA A 676 11.34 -25.40 43.24
N ASN A 677 11.97 -24.46 42.53
CA ASN A 677 12.76 -23.34 43.06
C ASN A 677 13.00 -22.30 41.97
#